data_AF-A0A9D2SD71-F1
#
_entry.id   AF-A0A9D2SD71-F1
#
_cell.length_a   1.000
_cell.length_b   1.000
_cell.length_c   1.000
_cell.angle_alpha   90.00
_cell.angle_beta   90.00
_cell.angle_gamma   90.00
#
_symmetry.space_group_name_H-M   'P 1'
#
loop_
_entity.id
_entity.type
_entity.pdbx_description
1 polymer ?
#
loop_
_entity_poly.entity_id
_entity_poly.type
_entity_poly.pdbx_seq_one_letter_code
_entity_poly.pdbx_strand_id
1 'polypeptide(L)'
;MTERIYYEDAYRREFDATVISCRKSEQGYEVVLDRTAFYPEGGGQPCDFGTLEPAEEPAADVLDVQEADGEVVHTCSRPLSPGSRVRGAIDWQRRLTNMREHSGEHVLSGIICRSYGCSNIGFHMGRDFVTVDFSRRLTEEEIAAAQELANRKVLEDVEIKAWYPDRESLEALEYRSKKELEGAVRIVEIPGADVCACCGTHVRRTGEIGPIRVIGKEHYKSGIRLTLLIGEKALADYREKCDNAARVSALLSVPAERIGEAAEKLLQEYGALKAEYAGLRQSLLESRAEAVPDGEKAGLLFEEGLTPVEVRRLADRIQQKAELAAVFSGTDRGGYQYVICSRTLDVASLGREFNRVLSGRGGGKNPMVQGSVAATRRQIESFLKGERKIVFFDIDGTLLDNATHRVPESAREAIRRLRENGHLAFINSGRTLNSIHEGIQSIGFDGMVCGCGTHIYCGDRTLFSHSIPHEKCVEIIKKLRELKITAFFESPEHVWFDGQHPVKNPEAERSKVLFSNNGSDVKDFPENLEDSGLTFDKFYCLLTDESDEKGLEDYIRGEFVATPQGAGRLEVVPEGCTKAEGIRILQKEFGIRTENCYAIGDGENDIPMLRAVANGIAMGECSEKILPWCVWQTARVSEDGIRKALEHFGLI
;
A
#
# COMPACT_ATOMS: atom_id res chain seq x y z
N MET A 1 13.72 -40.40 -58.41
CA MET A 1 12.66 -39.37 -58.46
C MET A 1 11.44 -39.96 -57.77
N THR A 2 10.95 -39.30 -56.72
CA THR A 2 9.80 -39.75 -55.94
C THR A 2 8.49 -39.50 -56.70
N GLU A 3 7.63 -40.51 -56.82
CA GLU A 3 6.27 -40.36 -57.36
C GLU A 3 5.37 -39.62 -56.36
N ARG A 4 4.71 -38.54 -56.81
CA ARG A 4 3.96 -37.61 -55.95
C ARG A 4 2.45 -37.88 -56.03
N ILE A 5 1.98 -38.86 -55.27
CA ILE A 5 0.58 -39.35 -55.31
C ILE A 5 -0.42 -38.24 -54.97
N TYR A 6 -0.05 -37.29 -54.11
CA TYR A 6 -0.91 -36.17 -53.70
C TYR A 6 -1.32 -35.22 -54.83
N TYR A 7 -0.60 -35.20 -55.97
CA TYR A 7 -1.03 -34.45 -57.15
C TYR A 7 -2.01 -35.21 -58.04
N GLU A 8 -2.00 -36.54 -57.99
CA GLU A 8 -2.93 -37.40 -58.72
C GLU A 8 -4.26 -37.56 -57.98
N ASP A 9 -4.20 -37.79 -56.66
CA ASP A 9 -5.36 -37.98 -55.81
C ASP A 9 -5.11 -37.45 -54.39
N ALA A 10 -5.49 -36.20 -54.14
CA ALA A 10 -5.38 -35.56 -52.84
C ALA A 10 -6.19 -36.25 -51.72
N TYR A 11 -7.10 -37.17 -52.08
CA TYR A 11 -7.93 -37.94 -51.14
C TYR A 11 -7.33 -39.30 -50.79
N ARG A 12 -6.17 -39.64 -51.36
CA ARG A 12 -5.42 -40.83 -50.95
C ARG A 12 -4.99 -40.66 -49.49
N ARG A 13 -5.58 -41.46 -48.59
CA ARG A 13 -5.30 -41.42 -47.14
C ARG A 13 -4.18 -42.37 -46.74
N GLU A 14 -4.09 -43.48 -47.46
CA GLU A 14 -3.14 -44.55 -47.21
C GLU A 14 -2.49 -44.98 -48.52
N PHE A 15 -1.22 -45.39 -48.44
CA PHE A 15 -0.44 -45.84 -49.58
C PHE A 15 0.67 -46.80 -49.14
N ASP A 16 1.15 -47.63 -50.06
CA ASP A 16 2.34 -48.45 -49.86
C ASP A 16 3.53 -47.81 -50.57
N ALA A 17 4.70 -47.84 -49.94
CA ALA A 17 5.95 -47.30 -50.48
C ALA A 17 7.18 -48.11 -50.03
N THR A 18 8.30 -47.89 -50.71
CA THR A 18 9.61 -48.43 -50.37
C THR A 18 10.50 -47.30 -49.87
N VAL A 19 11.22 -47.53 -48.77
CA VAL A 19 12.19 -46.57 -48.25
C VAL A 19 13.42 -46.55 -49.14
N ILE A 20 13.74 -45.39 -49.73
CA ILE A 20 14.93 -45.20 -50.58
C ILE A 20 16.15 -44.86 -49.73
N SER A 21 16.00 -43.95 -48.78
CA SER A 21 17.08 -43.59 -47.86
C SER A 21 16.54 -43.14 -46.51
N CYS A 22 17.36 -43.30 -45.47
CA CYS A 22 17.09 -42.82 -44.12
C CYS A 22 18.41 -42.29 -43.53
N ARG A 23 18.44 -41.02 -43.14
CA ARG A 23 19.61 -40.37 -42.53
C ARG A 23 19.21 -39.74 -41.21
N LYS A 24 20.07 -39.87 -40.20
CA LYS A 24 19.85 -39.20 -38.91
C LYS A 24 20.14 -37.70 -39.07
N SER A 25 19.21 -36.85 -38.63
CA SER A 25 19.35 -35.40 -38.58
C SER A 25 19.20 -34.89 -37.14
N GLU A 26 19.34 -33.58 -36.92
CA GLU A 26 19.13 -32.97 -35.60
C GLU A 26 17.66 -33.04 -35.14
N GLN A 27 16.72 -33.12 -36.09
CA GLN A 27 15.28 -33.08 -35.85
C GLN A 27 14.60 -34.46 -35.86
N GLY A 28 15.36 -35.53 -36.15
CA GLY A 28 14.85 -36.90 -36.23
C GLY A 28 15.58 -37.73 -37.28
N TYR A 29 14.82 -38.39 -38.15
CA TYR A 29 15.33 -39.18 -39.26
C TYR A 29 14.72 -38.69 -40.58
N GLU A 30 15.56 -38.21 -41.48
CA GLU A 30 15.16 -37.78 -42.82
C GLU A 30 15.01 -39.01 -43.72
N VAL A 31 13.77 -39.26 -44.17
CA VAL A 31 13.38 -40.44 -44.94
C VAL A 31 12.87 -40.03 -46.32
N VAL A 32 13.44 -40.65 -47.36
CA VAL A 32 12.98 -40.50 -48.75
C VAL A 32 12.31 -41.79 -49.19
N LEU A 33 11.16 -41.68 -49.85
CA LEU A 33 10.36 -42.79 -50.37
C LEU A 33 10.37 -42.81 -51.90
N ASP A 34 10.12 -43.98 -52.49
CA ASP A 34 9.93 -44.14 -53.95
C ASP A 34 8.66 -43.44 -54.43
N ARG A 35 7.61 -43.45 -53.61
CA ARG A 35 6.35 -42.74 -53.81
C ARG A 35 5.77 -42.26 -52.49
N THR A 36 5.02 -41.16 -52.50
CA THR A 36 4.39 -40.65 -51.29
C THR A 36 3.08 -39.93 -51.55
N ALA A 37 2.11 -40.13 -50.65
CA ALA A 37 0.90 -39.32 -50.60
C ALA A 37 1.00 -38.17 -49.60
N PHE A 38 2.07 -38.04 -48.81
CA PHE A 38 2.28 -36.88 -47.93
C PHE A 38 2.63 -35.64 -48.76
N TYR A 39 1.91 -34.54 -48.53
CA TYR A 39 2.17 -33.26 -49.16
C TYR A 39 3.32 -32.55 -48.41
N PRO A 40 4.42 -32.19 -49.10
CA PRO A 40 5.43 -31.31 -48.52
C PRO A 40 4.90 -29.89 -48.37
N GLU A 41 5.44 -29.11 -47.45
CA GLU A 41 5.09 -27.68 -47.36
C GLU A 41 5.31 -26.97 -48.71
N GLY A 42 4.30 -26.22 -49.18
CA GLY A 42 4.34 -25.64 -50.52
C GLY A 42 3.19 -24.68 -50.80
N GLY A 43 3.45 -23.64 -51.60
CA GLY A 43 2.40 -22.69 -52.02
C GLY A 43 1.75 -21.88 -50.89
N GLY A 44 2.32 -21.90 -49.69
CA GLY A 44 1.73 -21.32 -48.47
C GLY A 44 0.85 -22.30 -47.66
N GLN A 45 0.68 -23.53 -48.14
CA GLN A 45 0.03 -24.62 -47.43
C GLN A 45 1.04 -25.41 -46.57
N PRO A 46 0.74 -25.68 -45.28
CA PRO A 46 1.58 -26.50 -44.42
C PRO A 46 1.67 -27.96 -44.89
N CYS A 47 2.77 -28.62 -44.51
CA CYS A 47 2.99 -30.04 -44.74
C CYS A 47 1.96 -30.93 -44.01
N ASP A 48 1.82 -32.17 -44.48
CA ASP A 48 1.06 -33.18 -43.75
C ASP A 48 1.86 -33.88 -42.66
N PHE A 49 1.12 -34.44 -41.71
CA PHE A 49 1.61 -35.38 -40.71
C PHE A 49 0.94 -36.73 -40.90
N GLY A 50 1.43 -37.73 -40.18
CA GLY A 50 0.86 -39.07 -40.17
C GLY A 50 1.87 -40.10 -39.71
N THR A 51 1.81 -41.31 -40.26
CA THR A 51 2.67 -42.43 -39.86
C THR A 51 3.17 -43.21 -41.05
N LEU A 52 4.34 -43.82 -40.88
CA LEU A 52 4.92 -44.82 -41.77
C LEU A 52 5.09 -46.13 -40.99
N GLU A 53 4.35 -47.16 -41.37
CA GLU A 53 4.31 -48.46 -40.70
C GLU A 53 5.12 -49.51 -41.47
N PRO A 54 6.34 -49.87 -41.01
CA PRO A 54 7.06 -51.03 -41.53
C PRO A 54 6.46 -52.35 -41.04
N ALA A 55 6.74 -53.46 -41.74
CA ALA A 55 6.11 -54.75 -41.46
C ALA A 55 6.50 -55.39 -40.11
N GLU A 56 7.74 -55.20 -39.65
CA GLU A 56 8.31 -55.88 -38.48
C GLU A 56 8.81 -54.92 -37.39
N GLU A 57 8.66 -53.60 -37.60
CA GLU A 57 9.13 -52.56 -36.68
C GLU A 57 7.95 -51.64 -36.26
N PRO A 58 8.06 -50.91 -35.14
CA PRO A 58 7.03 -49.94 -34.74
C PRO A 58 6.84 -48.83 -35.78
N ALA A 59 5.62 -48.31 -35.89
CA ALA A 59 5.31 -47.15 -36.73
C ALA A 59 6.22 -45.95 -36.40
N ALA A 60 6.66 -45.24 -37.45
CA ALA A 60 7.36 -43.98 -37.33
C ALA A 60 6.39 -42.83 -37.61
N ASP A 61 6.21 -41.93 -36.64
CA ASP A 61 5.46 -40.69 -36.85
C ASP A 61 6.21 -39.78 -37.83
N VAL A 62 5.48 -39.24 -38.80
CA VAL A 62 5.94 -38.22 -39.75
C VAL A 62 5.66 -36.85 -39.14
N LEU A 63 6.73 -36.15 -38.76
CA LEU A 63 6.70 -34.90 -38.00
C LEU A 63 6.80 -33.64 -38.88
N ASP A 64 7.40 -33.79 -40.07
CA ASP A 64 7.53 -32.72 -41.07
C ASP A 64 7.76 -33.34 -42.45
N VAL A 65 7.36 -32.64 -43.51
CA VAL A 65 7.55 -33.07 -44.90
C VAL A 65 7.95 -31.86 -45.74
N GLN A 66 9.11 -31.94 -46.39
CA GLN A 66 9.70 -30.84 -47.14
C GLN A 66 10.16 -31.31 -48.52
N GLU A 67 10.19 -30.40 -49.49
CA GLU A 67 10.79 -30.66 -50.80
C GLU A 67 12.24 -30.15 -50.81
N ALA A 68 13.20 -31.04 -51.07
CA ALA A 68 14.63 -30.72 -51.12
C ALA A 68 15.29 -31.44 -52.31
N ASP A 69 16.02 -30.70 -53.14
CA ASP A 69 16.72 -31.22 -54.34
C ASP A 69 15.83 -32.05 -55.29
N GLY A 70 14.52 -31.74 -55.34
CA GLY A 70 13.52 -32.44 -56.16
C GLY A 70 12.95 -33.72 -55.54
N GLU A 71 13.38 -34.09 -54.33
CA GLU A 71 12.87 -35.21 -53.54
C GLU A 71 11.93 -34.73 -52.43
N VAL A 72 11.02 -35.62 -51.99
CA VAL A 72 10.14 -35.37 -50.84
C VAL A 72 10.77 -36.05 -49.62
N VAL A 73 11.22 -35.23 -48.68
CA VAL A 73 11.91 -35.64 -47.46
C VAL A 73 10.92 -35.63 -46.30
N HIS A 74 10.82 -36.76 -45.59
CA HIS A 74 9.94 -36.95 -44.44
C HIS A 74 10.79 -36.98 -43.18
N THR A 75 10.63 -36.04 -42.27
CA THR A 75 11.27 -36.08 -40.96
C THR A 75 10.46 -36.99 -40.04
N CYS A 76 11.04 -38.12 -39.67
CA CYS A 76 10.39 -39.19 -38.91
C CYS A 76 10.93 -39.30 -37.48
N SER A 77 10.09 -39.74 -36.55
CA SER A 77 10.45 -39.93 -35.13
C SER A 77 11.39 -41.13 -34.88
N ARG A 78 11.46 -42.07 -35.82
CA ARG A 78 12.25 -43.31 -35.74
C ARG A 78 12.95 -43.60 -37.07
N PRO A 79 14.08 -44.32 -37.07
CA PRO A 79 14.72 -44.73 -38.31
C PRO A 79 13.84 -45.74 -39.05
N LEU A 80 13.92 -45.72 -40.38
CA LEU A 80 13.30 -46.72 -41.24
C LEU A 80 14.38 -47.33 -42.14
N SER A 81 14.44 -48.66 -42.19
CA SER A 81 15.47 -49.39 -42.93
C SER A 81 15.36 -49.15 -44.45
N PRO A 82 16.39 -48.62 -45.14
CA PRO A 82 16.37 -48.51 -46.60
C PRO A 82 16.12 -49.86 -47.29
N GLY A 83 15.27 -49.87 -48.31
CA GLY A 83 14.79 -51.06 -49.03
C GLY A 83 13.59 -51.75 -48.37
N SER A 84 13.18 -51.36 -47.17
CA SER A 84 11.98 -51.90 -46.51
C SER A 84 10.70 -51.31 -47.13
N ARG A 85 9.62 -52.11 -47.07
CA ARG A 85 8.27 -51.65 -47.41
C ARG A 85 7.60 -51.03 -46.19
N VAL A 86 6.93 -49.91 -46.40
CA VAL A 86 6.15 -49.20 -45.39
C VAL A 86 4.76 -48.89 -45.91
N ARG A 87 3.76 -48.95 -45.02
CA ARG A 87 2.42 -48.43 -45.26
C ARG A 87 2.34 -47.03 -44.67
N GLY A 88 2.13 -46.02 -45.51
CA GLY A 88 1.92 -44.65 -45.07
C GLY A 88 0.44 -44.38 -44.81
N ALA A 89 0.14 -43.70 -43.70
CA ALA A 89 -1.19 -43.22 -43.36
C ALA A 89 -1.12 -41.74 -42.96
N ILE A 90 -1.86 -40.89 -43.68
CA ILE A 90 -1.89 -39.44 -43.46
C ILE A 90 -2.85 -39.12 -42.30
N ASP A 91 -2.51 -38.13 -41.48
CA ASP A 91 -3.47 -37.44 -40.60
C ASP A 91 -4.54 -36.77 -41.48
N TRP A 92 -5.61 -37.50 -41.72
CA TRP A 92 -6.66 -37.09 -42.63
C TRP A 92 -7.40 -35.84 -42.16
N GLN A 93 -7.54 -35.64 -40.84
CA GLN A 93 -8.23 -34.46 -40.33
C GLN A 93 -7.42 -33.20 -40.64
N ARG A 94 -6.09 -33.26 -40.44
CA ARG A 94 -5.18 -32.18 -40.84
C ARG A 94 -5.22 -31.93 -42.34
N ARG A 95 -5.05 -32.99 -43.16
CA ARG A 95 -5.09 -32.89 -44.63
C ARG A 95 -6.38 -32.24 -45.12
N LEU A 96 -7.54 -32.71 -44.63
CA LEU A 96 -8.84 -32.17 -45.03
C LEU A 96 -9.01 -30.71 -44.58
N THR A 97 -8.56 -30.36 -43.38
CA THR A 97 -8.55 -28.96 -42.91
C THR A 97 -7.73 -28.07 -43.85
N ASN A 98 -6.51 -28.50 -44.19
CA ASN A 98 -5.65 -27.75 -45.11
C ASN A 98 -6.29 -27.60 -46.49
N MET A 99 -6.86 -28.68 -47.05
CA MET A 99 -7.57 -28.62 -48.34
C MET A 99 -8.76 -27.66 -48.33
N ARG A 100 -9.54 -27.63 -47.23
CA ARG A 100 -10.68 -26.72 -47.07
C ARG A 100 -10.23 -25.27 -47.00
N GLU A 101 -9.23 -24.98 -46.17
CA GLU A 101 -8.69 -23.64 -45.99
C GLU A 101 -8.08 -23.11 -47.29
N HIS A 102 -7.31 -23.93 -47.99
CA HIS A 102 -6.71 -23.54 -49.25
C HIS A 102 -7.77 -23.30 -50.32
N SER A 103 -8.72 -24.22 -50.51
CA SER A 103 -9.81 -24.01 -51.47
C SER A 103 -10.70 -22.82 -51.11
N GLY A 104 -11.01 -22.61 -49.83
CA GLY A 104 -11.82 -21.48 -49.38
C GLY A 104 -11.13 -20.13 -49.58
N GLU A 105 -9.81 -20.08 -49.38
CA GLU A 105 -9.02 -18.91 -49.73
C GLU A 105 -9.06 -18.62 -51.23
N HIS A 106 -8.91 -19.64 -52.09
CA HIS A 106 -9.02 -19.47 -53.54
C HIS A 106 -10.37 -18.91 -53.96
N VAL A 107 -11.48 -19.43 -53.41
CA VAL A 107 -12.83 -18.93 -53.70
C VAL A 107 -12.92 -17.45 -53.36
N LEU A 108 -12.53 -17.05 -52.14
CA LEU A 108 -12.64 -15.66 -51.69
C LEU A 108 -11.70 -14.74 -52.49
N SER A 109 -10.43 -15.14 -52.66
CA SER A 109 -9.43 -14.38 -53.42
C SER A 109 -9.83 -14.19 -54.88
N GLY A 110 -10.29 -15.24 -55.55
CA GLY A 110 -10.73 -15.15 -56.94
C GLY A 110 -11.90 -14.19 -57.12
N ILE A 111 -12.90 -14.26 -56.24
CA ILE A 111 -14.05 -13.36 -56.23
C ILE A 111 -13.62 -11.90 -55.99
N ILE A 112 -12.78 -11.66 -54.99
CA ILE A 112 -12.29 -10.33 -54.64
C ILE A 112 -11.44 -9.72 -55.78
N CYS A 113 -10.50 -10.49 -56.33
CA CYS A 113 -9.66 -10.06 -57.44
C CYS A 113 -10.50 -9.72 -58.68
N ARG A 114 -11.45 -10.59 -59.05
CA ARG A 114 -12.33 -10.40 -60.21
C ARG A 114 -13.29 -9.22 -60.04
N SER A 115 -13.87 -9.07 -58.85
CA SER A 115 -14.91 -8.05 -58.60
C SER A 115 -14.34 -6.65 -58.43
N TYR A 116 -13.13 -6.52 -57.88
CA TYR A 116 -12.57 -5.24 -57.44
C TYR A 116 -11.21 -4.88 -58.06
N GLY A 117 -10.73 -5.68 -59.02
CA GLY A 117 -9.50 -5.41 -59.76
C GLY A 117 -8.25 -5.35 -58.88
N CYS A 118 -8.23 -6.14 -57.80
CA CYS A 118 -7.09 -6.21 -56.88
C CYS A 118 -6.30 -7.51 -57.09
N SER A 119 -5.09 -7.57 -56.50
CA SER A 119 -4.20 -8.73 -56.61
C SER A 119 -3.96 -9.30 -55.23
N ASN A 120 -3.97 -10.62 -55.11
CA ASN A 120 -3.49 -11.33 -53.94
C ASN A 120 -1.96 -11.27 -53.90
N ILE A 121 -1.41 -10.62 -52.89
CA ILE A 121 0.04 -10.35 -52.73
C ILE A 121 0.66 -11.10 -51.54
N GLY A 122 -0.14 -11.90 -50.84
CA GLY A 122 0.30 -12.61 -49.64
C GLY A 122 -0.77 -13.58 -49.16
N PHE A 123 -0.32 -14.74 -48.68
CA PHE A 123 -1.18 -15.80 -48.19
C PHE A 123 -0.41 -16.59 -47.13
N HIS A 124 -1.05 -16.86 -46.00
CA HIS A 124 -0.48 -17.69 -44.95
C HIS A 124 -1.58 -18.50 -44.26
N MET A 125 -1.39 -19.81 -44.21
CA MET A 125 -2.23 -20.72 -43.43
C MET A 125 -1.57 -20.96 -42.07
N GLY A 126 -2.02 -20.21 -41.07
CA GLY A 126 -1.59 -20.40 -39.70
C GLY A 126 -2.35 -21.54 -39.01
N ARG A 127 -1.88 -21.89 -37.80
CA ARG A 127 -2.53 -22.92 -36.97
C ARG A 127 -4.01 -22.57 -36.69
N ASP A 128 -4.29 -21.32 -36.37
CA ASP A 128 -5.60 -20.89 -35.85
C ASP A 128 -6.45 -20.18 -36.91
N PHE A 129 -5.84 -19.56 -37.92
CA PHE A 129 -6.53 -18.79 -38.95
C PHE A 129 -5.72 -18.71 -40.23
N VAL A 130 -6.38 -18.34 -41.32
CA VAL A 130 -5.77 -18.04 -42.62
C VAL A 130 -5.68 -16.54 -42.79
N THR A 131 -4.58 -16.01 -43.32
CA THR A 131 -4.49 -14.62 -43.76
C THR A 131 -4.30 -14.52 -45.25
N VAL A 132 -4.91 -13.50 -45.84
CA VAL A 132 -4.74 -13.14 -47.25
C VAL A 132 -4.55 -11.63 -47.38
N ASP A 133 -3.58 -11.25 -48.20
CA ASP A 133 -3.19 -9.86 -48.43
C ASP A 133 -3.60 -9.44 -49.84
N PHE A 134 -4.30 -8.31 -49.94
CA PHE A 134 -4.68 -7.71 -51.21
C PHE A 134 -3.93 -6.41 -51.44
N SER A 135 -3.58 -6.13 -52.70
CA SER A 135 -2.84 -4.93 -53.12
C SER A 135 -3.59 -3.61 -52.92
N ARG A 136 -4.91 -3.68 -52.75
CA ARG A 136 -5.83 -2.56 -52.61
C ARG A 136 -6.59 -2.67 -51.30
N ARG A 137 -6.92 -1.55 -50.69
CA ARG A 137 -7.89 -1.48 -49.58
C ARG A 137 -9.31 -1.82 -50.07
N LEU A 138 -10.06 -2.52 -49.23
CA LEU A 138 -11.45 -2.89 -49.47
C LEU A 138 -12.35 -2.25 -48.40
N THR A 139 -13.55 -1.81 -48.78
CA THR A 139 -14.56 -1.33 -47.83
C THR A 139 -15.23 -2.50 -47.09
N GLU A 140 -15.97 -2.20 -46.02
CA GLU A 140 -16.71 -3.24 -45.29
C GLU A 140 -17.77 -3.89 -46.17
N GLU A 141 -18.43 -3.10 -47.01
CA GLU A 141 -19.44 -3.56 -47.95
C GLU A 141 -18.83 -4.46 -49.03
N GLU A 142 -17.65 -4.10 -49.56
CA GLU A 142 -16.92 -4.94 -50.53
C GLU A 142 -16.51 -6.28 -49.91
N ILE A 143 -15.99 -6.28 -48.68
CA ILE A 143 -15.61 -7.50 -47.96
C ILE A 143 -16.85 -8.37 -47.68
N ALA A 144 -17.94 -7.77 -47.20
CA ALA A 144 -19.17 -8.48 -46.89
C ALA A 144 -19.80 -9.09 -48.14
N ALA A 145 -19.87 -8.34 -49.25
CA ALA A 145 -20.38 -8.82 -50.52
C ALA A 145 -19.54 -9.97 -51.08
N ALA A 146 -18.20 -9.87 -51.02
CA ALA A 146 -17.32 -10.96 -51.45
C ALA A 146 -17.47 -12.22 -50.60
N GLN A 147 -17.58 -12.08 -49.27
CA GLN A 147 -17.81 -13.21 -48.37
C GLN A 147 -19.14 -13.90 -48.66
N GLU A 148 -20.20 -13.14 -48.92
CA GLU A 148 -21.52 -13.67 -49.27
C GLU A 148 -21.46 -14.44 -50.60
N LEU A 149 -20.82 -13.89 -51.64
CA LEU A 149 -20.63 -14.57 -52.92
C LEU A 149 -19.76 -15.84 -52.77
N ALA A 150 -18.73 -15.79 -51.94
CA ALA A 150 -17.88 -16.95 -51.66
C ALA A 150 -18.67 -18.09 -51.00
N ASN A 151 -19.48 -17.78 -49.99
CA ASN A 151 -20.34 -18.79 -49.37
C ASN A 151 -21.45 -19.29 -50.31
N ARG A 152 -21.98 -18.43 -51.19
CA ARG A 152 -22.89 -18.88 -52.25
C ARG A 152 -22.22 -19.90 -53.18
N LYS A 153 -20.97 -19.65 -53.57
CA LYS A 153 -20.19 -20.58 -54.38
C LYS A 153 -19.93 -21.91 -53.65
N VAL A 154 -19.75 -21.90 -52.34
CA VAL A 154 -19.71 -23.12 -51.51
C VAL A 154 -21.04 -23.89 -51.61
N LEU A 155 -22.17 -23.21 -51.47
CA LEU A 155 -23.49 -23.83 -51.53
C LEU A 155 -23.86 -24.38 -52.92
N GLU A 156 -23.29 -23.84 -54.00
CA GLU A 156 -23.47 -24.35 -55.36
C GLU A 156 -22.79 -25.71 -55.60
N ASP A 157 -21.86 -26.14 -54.73
CA ASP A 157 -21.15 -27.43 -54.78
C ASP A 157 -20.54 -27.75 -56.16
N VAL A 158 -19.85 -26.78 -56.75
CA VAL A 158 -19.20 -26.93 -58.06
C VAL A 158 -17.89 -27.73 -57.94
N GLU A 159 -17.56 -28.48 -58.99
CA GLU A 159 -16.32 -29.25 -59.08
C GLU A 159 -15.08 -28.33 -59.16
N ILE A 160 -14.09 -28.62 -58.34
CA ILE A 160 -12.77 -27.99 -58.38
C ILE A 160 -11.84 -28.87 -59.21
N LYS A 161 -11.30 -28.31 -60.29
CA LYS A 161 -10.43 -29.04 -61.22
C LYS A 161 -8.99 -28.65 -60.99
N ALA A 162 -8.09 -29.64 -60.94
CA ALA A 162 -6.66 -29.42 -60.88
C ALA A 162 -5.96 -30.24 -61.97
N TRP A 163 -5.17 -29.59 -62.82
CA TRP A 163 -4.50 -30.24 -63.95
C TRP A 163 -3.25 -29.50 -64.39
N TYR A 164 -2.46 -30.14 -65.25
CA TYR A 164 -1.31 -29.55 -65.93
C TYR A 164 -1.68 -29.31 -67.40
N PRO A 165 -2.02 -28.08 -67.81
CA PRO A 165 -2.23 -27.77 -69.22
C PRO A 165 -0.91 -27.94 -70.01
N ASP A 166 -1.04 -28.27 -71.30
CA ASP A 166 0.08 -28.14 -72.22
C ASP A 166 0.43 -26.65 -72.45
N ARG A 167 1.57 -26.41 -73.11
CA ARG A 167 2.11 -25.06 -73.30
C ARG A 167 1.14 -24.15 -74.07
N GLU A 168 0.51 -24.65 -75.12
CA GLU A 168 -0.41 -23.87 -75.95
C GLU A 168 -1.69 -23.50 -75.16
N SER A 169 -2.24 -24.46 -74.42
CA SER A 169 -3.41 -24.26 -73.56
C SER A 169 -3.12 -23.29 -72.42
N LEU A 170 -1.91 -23.34 -71.84
CA LEU A 170 -1.48 -22.43 -70.77
C LEU A 170 -1.30 -20.99 -71.28
N GLU A 171 -0.72 -20.80 -72.47
CA GLU A 171 -0.55 -19.49 -73.10
C GLU A 171 -1.90 -18.82 -73.46
N ALA A 172 -2.95 -19.61 -73.72
CA ALA A 172 -4.30 -19.13 -74.01
C ALA A 172 -5.18 -18.89 -72.76
N LEU A 173 -4.76 -19.34 -71.57
CA LEU A 173 -5.56 -19.28 -70.35
C LEU A 173 -5.33 -17.99 -69.56
N GLU A 174 -6.41 -17.32 -69.15
CA GLU A 174 -6.34 -16.25 -68.16
C GLU A 174 -6.39 -16.84 -66.74
N TYR A 175 -5.28 -16.76 -66.00
CA TYR A 175 -5.17 -17.27 -64.63
C TYR A 175 -4.38 -16.34 -63.73
N ARG A 176 -4.65 -16.40 -62.41
CA ARG A 176 -3.88 -15.69 -61.40
C ARG A 176 -2.60 -16.45 -61.08
N SER A 177 -1.46 -15.75 -61.03
CA SER A 177 -0.20 -16.29 -60.52
C SER A 177 0.41 -15.38 -59.47
N LYS A 178 1.08 -15.98 -58.48
CA LYS A 178 1.82 -15.25 -57.43
C LYS A 178 3.29 -15.00 -57.82
N LYS A 179 3.84 -15.71 -58.82
CA LYS A 179 5.26 -15.67 -59.26
C LYS A 179 5.40 -15.90 -60.77
N GLU A 180 6.55 -15.56 -61.34
CA GLU A 180 6.97 -16.10 -62.64
C GLU A 180 7.22 -17.61 -62.49
N LEU A 181 6.70 -18.41 -63.43
CA LEU A 181 6.70 -19.87 -63.35
C LEU A 181 7.49 -20.45 -64.52
N GLU A 182 8.41 -21.36 -64.22
CA GLU A 182 9.16 -22.15 -65.20
C GLU A 182 8.76 -23.63 -65.09
N GLY A 183 8.72 -24.34 -66.22
CA GLY A 183 8.35 -25.76 -66.26
C GLY A 183 6.83 -26.01 -66.30
N ALA A 184 6.41 -27.21 -65.89
CA ALA A 184 5.01 -27.62 -65.93
C ALA A 184 4.19 -26.91 -64.83
N VAL A 185 3.25 -26.06 -65.22
CA VAL A 185 2.42 -25.28 -64.29
C VAL A 185 1.14 -26.04 -63.94
N ARG A 186 0.87 -26.22 -62.64
CA ARG A 186 -0.39 -26.79 -62.16
C ARG A 186 -1.45 -25.70 -62.03
N ILE A 187 -2.55 -25.84 -62.75
CA ILE A 187 -3.71 -24.94 -62.70
C ILE A 187 -4.79 -25.55 -61.82
N VAL A 188 -5.38 -24.72 -60.97
CA VAL A 188 -6.58 -25.02 -60.19
C VAL A 188 -7.69 -24.06 -60.64
N GLU A 189 -8.81 -24.63 -61.12
CA GLU A 189 -10.00 -23.89 -61.52
C GLU A 189 -11.16 -24.22 -60.60
N ILE A 190 -11.82 -23.17 -60.12
CA ILE A 190 -13.08 -23.18 -59.42
C ILE A 190 -14.07 -22.39 -60.28
N PRO A 191 -14.94 -23.06 -61.06
CA PRO A 191 -15.80 -22.41 -62.03
C PRO A 191 -16.62 -21.24 -61.47
N GLY A 192 -16.45 -20.06 -62.08
CA GLY A 192 -17.11 -18.82 -61.68
C GLY A 192 -16.60 -18.20 -60.37
N ALA A 193 -15.51 -18.73 -59.79
CA ALA A 193 -14.81 -18.14 -58.66
C ALA A 193 -13.38 -17.78 -59.04
N ASP A 194 -12.55 -18.78 -59.35
CA ASP A 194 -11.10 -18.60 -59.46
C ASP A 194 -10.45 -19.50 -60.51
N VAL A 195 -9.38 -19.01 -61.15
CA VAL A 195 -8.47 -19.81 -61.97
C VAL A 195 -7.07 -19.37 -61.57
N CYS A 196 -6.28 -20.27 -60.98
CA CYS A 196 -5.01 -19.89 -60.36
C CYS A 196 -3.96 -20.98 -60.50
N ALA A 197 -2.71 -20.57 -60.74
CA ALA A 197 -1.57 -21.46 -60.65
C ALA A 197 -1.29 -21.80 -59.18
N CYS A 198 -1.45 -23.07 -58.81
CA CYS A 198 -1.35 -23.52 -57.42
C CYS A 198 -0.84 -24.96 -57.30
N CYS A 199 0.15 -25.12 -56.43
CA CYS A 199 0.73 -26.41 -56.06
C CYS A 199 0.12 -27.01 -54.79
N GLY A 200 -0.93 -26.40 -54.23
CA GLY A 200 -1.61 -26.90 -53.03
C GLY A 200 -2.55 -28.07 -53.28
N THR A 201 -2.94 -28.74 -52.19
CA THR A 201 -4.03 -29.72 -52.22
C THR A 201 -5.38 -29.02 -52.07
N HIS A 202 -6.39 -29.49 -52.79
CA HIS A 202 -7.73 -28.90 -52.80
C HIS A 202 -8.79 -29.97 -52.58
N VAL A 203 -9.92 -29.57 -51.97
CA VAL A 203 -11.12 -30.41 -51.97
C VAL A 203 -11.67 -30.58 -53.39
N ARG A 204 -12.42 -31.66 -53.64
CA ARG A 204 -12.97 -31.98 -54.98
C ARG A 204 -14.12 -31.06 -55.36
N ARG A 205 -14.90 -30.59 -54.38
CA ARG A 205 -16.04 -29.70 -54.63
C ARG A 205 -16.10 -28.56 -53.63
N THR A 206 -16.67 -27.44 -54.07
CA THR A 206 -16.78 -26.24 -53.20
C THR A 206 -17.64 -26.48 -51.97
N GLY A 207 -18.61 -27.41 -52.00
CA GLY A 207 -19.44 -27.74 -50.83
C GLY A 207 -18.66 -28.38 -49.69
N GLU A 208 -17.50 -28.97 -49.97
CA GLU A 208 -16.64 -29.59 -48.95
C GLU A 208 -15.86 -28.56 -48.12
N ILE A 209 -15.75 -27.31 -48.61
CA ILE A 209 -15.03 -26.20 -47.95
C ILE A 209 -15.69 -25.84 -46.61
N GLY A 210 -17.03 -25.80 -46.58
CA GLY A 210 -17.79 -25.25 -45.46
C GLY A 210 -17.78 -23.72 -45.42
N PRO A 211 -18.24 -23.10 -44.32
CA PRO A 211 -18.41 -21.64 -44.26
C PRO A 211 -17.07 -20.91 -44.34
N ILE A 212 -17.04 -19.80 -45.07
CA ILE A 212 -15.89 -18.89 -45.18
C ILE A 212 -16.24 -17.61 -44.44
N ARG A 213 -15.49 -17.27 -43.39
CA ARG A 213 -15.74 -16.11 -42.54
C ARG A 213 -14.52 -15.21 -42.45
N VAL A 214 -14.67 -13.94 -42.82
CA VAL A 214 -13.72 -12.87 -42.50
C VAL A 214 -13.98 -12.42 -41.06
N ILE A 215 -13.00 -12.62 -40.18
CA ILE A 215 -13.07 -12.28 -38.76
C ILE A 215 -12.25 -11.05 -38.39
N GLY A 216 -11.33 -10.64 -39.26
CA GLY A 216 -10.44 -9.52 -39.02
C GLY A 216 -10.01 -8.87 -40.32
N LYS A 217 -9.71 -7.58 -40.22
CA LYS A 217 -9.10 -6.80 -41.29
C LYS A 217 -8.10 -5.83 -40.69
N GLU A 218 -6.97 -5.66 -41.36
CA GLU A 218 -5.96 -4.70 -40.95
C GLU A 218 -5.28 -4.06 -42.15
N HIS A 219 -4.81 -2.82 -41.95
CA HIS A 219 -4.03 -2.14 -42.97
C HIS A 219 -2.68 -2.85 -43.13
N TYR A 220 -2.37 -3.28 -44.34
CA TYR A 220 -1.12 -3.98 -44.62
C TYR A 220 -0.46 -3.42 -45.88
N LYS A 221 0.71 -2.79 -45.70
CA LYS A 221 1.45 -2.06 -46.74
C LYS A 221 0.58 -1.02 -47.45
N SER A 222 0.35 -1.13 -48.75
CA SER A 222 -0.54 -0.24 -49.52
C SER A 222 -2.00 -0.73 -49.59
N GLY A 223 -2.28 -1.93 -49.08
CA GLY A 223 -3.56 -2.59 -49.23
C GLY A 223 -4.15 -3.04 -47.90
N ILE A 224 -4.69 -4.26 -47.88
CA ILE A 224 -5.41 -4.81 -46.72
C ILE A 224 -5.06 -6.27 -46.51
N ARG A 225 -4.93 -6.68 -45.25
CA ARG A 225 -4.86 -8.08 -44.84
C ARG A 225 -6.22 -8.47 -44.26
N LEU A 226 -6.79 -9.57 -44.75
CA LEU A 226 -7.98 -10.19 -44.19
C LEU A 226 -7.58 -11.43 -43.40
N THR A 227 -8.20 -11.60 -42.23
CA THR A 227 -8.08 -12.82 -41.41
C THR A 227 -9.35 -13.65 -41.58
N LEU A 228 -9.18 -14.91 -41.94
CA LEU A 228 -10.23 -15.83 -42.33
C LEU A 228 -10.28 -17.05 -41.40
N LEU A 229 -11.49 -17.48 -41.10
CA LEU A 229 -11.78 -18.83 -40.62
C LEU A 229 -12.58 -19.56 -41.70
N ILE A 230 -12.22 -20.81 -41.98
CA ILE A 230 -12.84 -21.60 -43.04
C ILE A 230 -13.24 -22.97 -42.47
N GLY A 231 -14.38 -23.49 -42.93
CA GLY A 231 -14.84 -24.83 -42.57
C GLY A 231 -15.11 -24.99 -41.08
N GLU A 232 -14.48 -25.99 -40.46
CA GLU A 232 -14.68 -26.33 -39.05
C GLU A 232 -14.29 -25.19 -38.10
N LYS A 233 -13.26 -24.39 -38.44
CA LYS A 233 -12.84 -23.25 -37.63
C LYS A 233 -13.89 -22.14 -37.60
N ALA A 234 -14.54 -21.86 -38.74
CA ALA A 234 -15.63 -20.89 -38.80
C ALA A 234 -16.88 -21.38 -38.04
N LEU A 235 -17.17 -22.68 -38.08
CA LEU A 235 -18.26 -23.27 -37.29
C LEU A 235 -17.96 -23.22 -35.78
N ALA A 236 -16.72 -23.44 -35.36
CA ALA A 236 -16.30 -23.33 -33.97
C ALA A 236 -16.48 -21.90 -33.44
N ASP A 237 -16.03 -20.89 -34.21
CA ASP A 237 -16.23 -19.47 -33.88
C ASP A 237 -17.71 -19.09 -33.77
N TYR A 238 -18.56 -19.58 -34.68
CA TYR A 238 -20.00 -19.36 -34.60
C TYR A 238 -20.61 -19.95 -33.31
N ARG A 239 -20.23 -21.18 -32.94
CA ARG A 239 -20.71 -21.82 -31.70
C ARG A 239 -20.31 -21.00 -30.47
N GLU A 240 -19.05 -20.59 -30.38
CA GLU A 240 -18.56 -19.79 -29.26
C GLU A 240 -19.33 -18.47 -29.12
N LYS A 241 -19.61 -17.79 -30.24
CA LYS A 241 -20.41 -16.56 -30.26
C LYS A 241 -21.86 -16.80 -29.85
N CYS A 242 -22.48 -17.90 -30.28
CA CYS A 242 -23.82 -18.28 -29.84
C CYS A 242 -23.86 -18.59 -28.34
N ASP A 243 -22.91 -19.34 -27.81
CA ASP A 243 -22.82 -19.65 -26.38
C ASP A 243 -22.64 -18.37 -25.54
N ASN A 244 -21.80 -17.45 -26.02
CA ASN A 244 -21.64 -16.12 -25.41
C ASN A 244 -22.95 -15.32 -25.42
N ALA A 245 -23.63 -15.23 -26.56
CA ALA A 245 -24.89 -14.52 -26.68
C ALA A 245 -25.97 -15.12 -25.78
N ALA A 246 -26.05 -16.45 -25.68
CA ALA A 246 -26.97 -17.16 -24.80
C ALA A 246 -26.69 -16.86 -23.31
N ARG A 247 -25.42 -16.79 -22.90
CA ARG A 247 -25.04 -16.41 -21.54
C ARG A 247 -25.47 -14.99 -21.19
N VAL A 248 -25.22 -14.03 -22.08
CA VAL A 248 -25.63 -12.61 -21.86
C VAL A 248 -27.15 -12.49 -21.87
N SER A 249 -27.82 -13.17 -22.80
CA SER A 249 -29.28 -13.27 -22.88
C SER A 249 -29.89 -13.74 -21.55
N ALA A 250 -29.33 -14.79 -20.93
CA ALA A 250 -29.77 -15.28 -19.63
C ALA A 250 -29.54 -14.26 -18.50
N LEU A 251 -28.37 -13.61 -18.47
CA LEU A 251 -28.04 -12.58 -17.46
C LEU A 251 -28.99 -11.39 -17.53
N LEU A 252 -29.32 -10.94 -18.73
CA LEU A 252 -30.20 -9.80 -18.96
C LEU A 252 -31.69 -10.17 -19.05
N SER A 253 -32.01 -11.47 -19.04
CA SER A 253 -33.37 -12.00 -19.20
C SER A 253 -34.09 -11.47 -20.46
N VAL A 254 -33.37 -11.40 -21.59
CA VAL A 254 -33.92 -10.98 -22.89
C VAL A 254 -33.53 -11.95 -24.00
N PRO A 255 -34.28 -12.04 -25.11
CA PRO A 255 -33.85 -12.82 -26.29
C PRO A 255 -32.47 -12.39 -26.81
N ALA A 256 -31.72 -13.34 -27.39
CA ALA A 256 -30.35 -13.11 -27.88
C ALA A 256 -30.28 -11.97 -28.91
N GLU A 257 -31.33 -11.76 -29.69
CA GLU A 257 -31.46 -10.70 -30.70
C GLU A 257 -31.55 -9.30 -30.09
N ARG A 258 -31.90 -9.18 -28.80
CA ARG A 258 -32.12 -7.91 -28.09
C ARG A 258 -31.10 -7.62 -27.00
N ILE A 259 -30.02 -8.41 -26.90
CA ILE A 259 -29.00 -8.23 -25.86
C ILE A 259 -28.31 -6.87 -25.95
N GLY A 260 -28.15 -6.31 -27.16
CA GLY A 260 -27.57 -4.97 -27.35
C GLY A 260 -28.45 -3.88 -26.75
N GLU A 261 -29.73 -3.84 -27.13
CA GLU A 261 -30.71 -2.89 -26.59
C GLU A 261 -30.84 -3.00 -25.06
N ALA A 262 -30.84 -4.22 -24.52
CA ALA A 262 -30.91 -4.46 -23.09
C ALA A 262 -29.67 -3.96 -22.34
N ALA A 263 -28.47 -4.14 -22.92
CA ALA A 263 -27.23 -3.64 -22.35
C ALA A 263 -27.20 -2.10 -22.33
N GLU A 264 -27.63 -1.43 -23.41
CA GLU A 264 -27.75 0.03 -23.45
C GLU A 264 -28.71 0.55 -22.38
N LYS A 265 -29.88 -0.09 -22.23
CA LYS A 265 -30.86 0.26 -21.20
C LYS A 265 -30.29 0.10 -19.80
N LEU A 266 -29.60 -1.01 -19.51
CA LEU A 266 -28.96 -1.24 -18.22
C LEU A 266 -27.92 -0.16 -17.89
N LEU A 267 -27.11 0.26 -18.87
CA LEU A 267 -26.14 1.33 -18.69
C LEU A 267 -26.81 2.68 -18.41
N GLN A 268 -27.93 2.98 -19.07
CA GLN A 268 -28.72 4.18 -18.80
C GLN A 268 -29.32 4.16 -17.38
N GLU A 269 -29.93 3.05 -16.97
CA GLU A 269 -30.49 2.88 -15.63
C GLU A 269 -29.41 2.99 -14.55
N TYR A 270 -28.24 2.37 -14.76
CA TYR A 270 -27.09 2.49 -13.85
C TYR A 270 -26.60 3.94 -13.73
N GLY A 271 -26.55 4.67 -14.86
CA GLY A 271 -26.21 6.10 -14.87
C GLY A 271 -27.20 6.94 -14.07
N ALA A 272 -28.50 6.70 -14.26
CA ALA A 272 -29.57 7.39 -13.51
C ALA A 272 -29.48 7.10 -12.01
N LEU A 273 -29.28 5.83 -11.63
CA LEU A 273 -29.15 5.42 -10.23
C LEU A 273 -27.92 6.07 -9.56
N LYS A 274 -26.81 6.19 -10.29
CA LYS A 274 -25.60 6.87 -9.80
C LYS A 274 -25.85 8.36 -9.55
N ALA A 275 -26.61 9.01 -10.43
CA ALA A 275 -26.98 10.42 -10.26
C ALA A 275 -27.93 10.61 -9.07
N GLU A 276 -28.93 9.73 -8.91
CA GLU A 276 -29.83 9.73 -7.76
C GLU A 276 -29.08 9.51 -6.44
N TYR A 277 -28.19 8.51 -6.39
CA TYR A 277 -27.34 8.24 -5.23
C TYR A 277 -26.48 9.46 -4.85
N ALA A 278 -25.88 10.14 -5.82
CA ALA A 278 -25.11 11.35 -5.58
C ALA A 278 -25.99 12.47 -5.00
N GLY A 279 -27.22 12.64 -5.51
CA GLY A 279 -28.20 13.60 -4.99
C GLY A 279 -28.61 13.29 -3.55
N LEU A 280 -29.02 12.05 -3.26
CA LEU A 280 -29.40 11.60 -1.91
C LEU A 280 -28.24 11.76 -0.91
N ARG A 281 -27.04 11.37 -1.32
CA ARG A 281 -25.83 11.53 -0.50
C ARG A 281 -25.56 13.00 -0.19
N GLN A 282 -25.68 13.88 -1.18
CA GLN A 282 -25.53 15.31 -0.95
C GLN A 282 -26.57 15.84 0.06
N SER A 283 -27.85 15.49 -0.09
CA SER A 283 -28.90 15.90 0.83
C SER A 283 -28.68 15.38 2.26
N LEU A 284 -28.19 14.15 2.42
CA LEU A 284 -27.83 13.58 3.72
C LEU A 284 -26.71 14.39 4.38
N LEU A 285 -25.64 14.66 3.64
CA LEU A 285 -24.49 15.41 4.16
C LEU A 285 -24.88 16.86 4.52
N GLU A 286 -25.74 17.49 3.71
CA GLU A 286 -26.31 18.81 4.03
C GLU A 286 -27.15 18.77 5.31
N SER A 287 -28.00 17.75 5.49
CA SER A 287 -28.76 17.58 6.73
C SER A 287 -27.89 17.34 7.96
N ARG A 288 -26.76 16.62 7.82
CA ARG A 288 -25.79 16.41 8.90
C ARG A 288 -25.10 17.70 9.33
N ALA A 289 -24.68 18.52 8.37
CA ALA A 289 -24.12 19.83 8.66
C ALA A 289 -25.15 20.77 9.32
N GLU A 290 -26.42 20.69 8.90
CA GLU A 290 -27.50 21.52 9.45
C GLU A 290 -27.84 21.16 10.91
N ALA A 291 -27.65 19.89 11.29
CA ALA A 291 -27.86 19.41 12.66
C ALA A 291 -26.81 19.90 13.66
N VAL A 292 -25.72 20.52 13.22
CA VAL A 292 -24.77 21.19 14.12
C VAL A 292 -25.46 22.43 14.72
N PRO A 293 -25.53 22.57 16.06
CA PRO A 293 -26.21 23.70 16.69
C PRO A 293 -25.55 25.04 16.37
N ASP A 294 -26.38 26.09 16.23
CA ASP A 294 -25.89 27.45 16.02
C ASP A 294 -25.24 28.01 17.30
N GLY A 295 -24.12 28.72 17.14
CA GLY A 295 -23.45 29.43 18.23
C GLY A 295 -22.49 28.57 19.07
N GLU A 296 -22.21 27.33 18.66
CA GLU A 296 -21.15 26.53 19.30
C GLU A 296 -19.76 27.11 19.02
N LYS A 297 -18.87 27.01 20.01
CA LYS A 297 -17.45 27.36 19.86
C LYS A 297 -16.76 26.49 18.80
N ALA A 298 -17.10 25.20 18.73
CA ALA A 298 -16.52 24.24 17.81
C ALA A 298 -17.56 23.25 17.26
N GLY A 299 -17.91 23.39 15.98
CA GLY A 299 -18.78 22.44 15.27
C GLY A 299 -17.94 21.30 14.69
N LEU A 300 -18.12 20.09 15.21
CA LEU A 300 -17.35 18.90 14.82
C LEU A 300 -18.26 17.87 14.14
N LEU A 301 -17.86 17.40 12.96
CA LEU A 301 -18.57 16.32 12.24
C LEU A 301 -17.61 15.19 11.89
N PHE A 302 -18.02 13.96 12.20
CA PHE A 302 -17.30 12.73 11.87
C PHE A 302 -18.17 11.86 10.98
N GLU A 303 -17.66 11.50 9.81
CA GLU A 303 -18.36 10.66 8.84
C GLU A 303 -17.36 9.67 8.21
N GLU A 304 -17.85 8.65 7.52
CA GLU A 304 -17.02 7.67 6.83
C GLU A 304 -17.12 7.80 5.31
N GLY A 305 -16.00 7.55 4.62
CA GLY A 305 -15.98 7.45 3.17
C GLY A 305 -16.27 8.76 2.43
N LEU A 306 -16.08 9.92 3.06
CA LEU A 306 -16.16 11.21 2.39
C LEU A 306 -14.92 11.43 1.52
N THR A 307 -15.15 11.99 0.33
CA THR A 307 -14.07 12.50 -0.53
C THR A 307 -13.50 13.81 0.04
N PRO A 308 -12.25 14.20 -0.29
CA PRO A 308 -11.68 15.47 0.17
C PRO A 308 -12.53 16.70 -0.17
N VAL A 309 -13.25 16.67 -1.30
CA VAL A 309 -14.16 17.74 -1.72
C VAL A 309 -15.39 17.81 -0.81
N GLU A 310 -15.97 16.66 -0.44
CA GLU A 310 -17.11 16.59 0.48
C GLU A 310 -16.71 17.05 1.89
N VAL A 311 -15.57 16.61 2.40
CA VAL A 311 -15.04 17.04 3.71
C VAL A 311 -14.90 18.57 3.76
N ARG A 312 -14.30 19.16 2.71
CA ARG A 312 -14.15 20.62 2.60
C ARG A 312 -15.48 21.35 2.53
N ARG A 313 -16.40 20.91 1.67
CA ARG A 313 -17.72 21.53 1.50
C ARG A 313 -18.52 21.51 2.79
N LEU A 314 -18.44 20.43 3.56
CA LEU A 314 -19.09 20.33 4.87
C LEU A 314 -18.46 21.27 5.89
N ALA A 315 -17.12 21.38 5.90
CA ALA A 315 -16.44 22.30 6.81
C ALA A 315 -16.86 23.75 6.53
N ASP A 316 -16.92 24.15 5.25
CA ASP A 316 -17.40 25.48 4.82
C ASP A 316 -18.86 25.74 5.23
N ARG A 317 -19.71 24.71 5.26
CA ARG A 317 -21.10 24.83 5.73
C ARG A 317 -21.17 24.99 7.25
N ILE A 318 -20.46 24.14 8.00
CA ILE A 318 -20.44 24.19 9.47
C ILE A 318 -19.82 25.50 9.98
N GLN A 319 -18.84 26.06 9.27
CA GLN A 319 -18.23 27.36 9.57
C GLN A 319 -19.23 28.53 9.57
N GLN A 320 -20.41 28.36 8.96
CA GLN A 320 -21.47 29.37 8.99
C GLN A 320 -22.21 29.40 10.33
N LYS A 321 -22.10 28.32 11.13
CA LYS A 321 -22.84 28.10 12.39
C LYS A 321 -21.96 28.13 13.64
N ALA A 322 -20.68 27.78 13.49
CA ALA A 322 -19.71 27.70 14.58
C ALA A 322 -18.46 28.54 14.32
N GLU A 323 -17.80 29.00 15.39
CA GLU A 323 -16.56 29.78 15.29
C GLU A 323 -15.41 28.95 14.70
N LEU A 324 -15.24 27.72 15.18
CA LEU A 324 -14.36 26.70 14.62
C LEU A 324 -15.21 25.59 14.01
N ALA A 325 -14.93 25.22 12.76
CA ALA A 325 -15.55 24.09 12.10
C ALA A 325 -14.49 23.04 11.76
N ALA A 326 -14.77 21.78 12.07
CA ALA A 326 -13.89 20.69 11.70
C ALA A 326 -14.67 19.46 11.24
N VAL A 327 -14.31 18.93 10.08
CA VAL A 327 -14.89 17.71 9.53
C VAL A 327 -13.81 16.66 9.38
N PHE A 328 -14.14 15.44 9.81
CA PHE A 328 -13.27 14.29 9.82
C PHE A 328 -13.91 13.15 9.03
N SER A 329 -13.15 12.56 8.11
CA SER A 329 -13.55 11.39 7.31
C SER A 329 -12.64 10.21 7.65
N GLY A 330 -13.19 9.18 8.29
CA GLY A 330 -12.41 7.99 8.68
C GLY A 330 -12.89 7.33 9.96
N THR A 331 -12.01 6.54 10.58
CA THR A 331 -12.31 5.76 11.80
C THR A 331 -11.12 5.76 12.76
N ASP A 332 -11.36 5.49 14.04
CA ASP A 332 -10.30 5.39 15.06
C ASP A 332 -9.18 4.40 14.70
N ARG A 333 -9.50 3.34 13.96
CA ARG A 333 -8.50 2.34 13.51
C ARG A 333 -7.74 2.79 12.27
N GLY A 334 -8.41 3.46 11.34
CA GLY A 334 -7.83 3.88 10.05
C GLY A 334 -7.22 5.29 10.06
N GLY A 335 -7.43 6.04 11.14
CA GLY A 335 -7.20 7.48 11.18
C GLY A 335 -8.28 8.26 10.42
N TYR A 336 -8.15 9.58 10.46
CA TYR A 336 -9.09 10.51 9.84
C TYR A 336 -8.39 11.43 8.85
N GLN A 337 -8.97 11.62 7.66
CA GLN A 337 -8.73 12.82 6.87
C GLN A 337 -9.54 13.97 7.46
N TYR A 338 -9.01 15.19 7.44
CA TYR A 338 -9.67 16.30 8.09
C TYR A 338 -9.56 17.61 7.30
N VAL A 339 -10.55 18.47 7.52
CA VAL A 339 -10.50 19.91 7.25
C VAL A 339 -10.91 20.64 8.52
N ILE A 340 -10.12 21.63 8.94
CA ILE A 340 -10.42 22.54 10.04
C ILE A 340 -10.42 23.97 9.47
N CYS A 341 -11.47 24.74 9.72
CA CYS A 341 -11.58 26.11 9.28
C CYS A 341 -12.24 27.03 10.32
N SER A 342 -11.93 28.31 10.25
CA SER A 342 -12.51 29.36 11.09
C SER A 342 -12.41 30.70 10.37
N ARG A 343 -13.33 31.63 10.66
CA ARG A 343 -13.28 33.01 10.15
C ARG A 343 -12.52 33.96 11.07
N THR A 344 -12.39 33.61 12.35
CA THR A 344 -11.83 34.47 13.40
C THR A 344 -10.52 33.94 13.96
N LEU A 345 -10.37 32.61 14.04
CA LEU A 345 -9.21 31.96 14.66
C LEU A 345 -8.06 31.73 13.67
N ASP A 346 -6.83 31.75 14.19
CA ASP A 346 -5.63 31.35 13.44
C ASP A 346 -5.53 29.82 13.34
N VAL A 347 -6.30 29.24 12.42
CA VAL A 347 -6.32 27.80 12.19
C VAL A 347 -5.02 27.26 11.59
N ALA A 348 -4.18 28.11 11.00
CA ALA A 348 -2.85 27.69 10.53
C ALA A 348 -1.94 27.31 11.72
N SER A 349 -1.95 28.12 12.78
CA SER A 349 -1.23 27.80 14.02
C SER A 349 -1.88 26.65 14.76
N LEU A 350 -3.21 26.64 14.91
CA LEU A 350 -3.95 25.53 15.52
C LEU A 350 -3.67 24.20 14.78
N GLY A 351 -3.64 24.22 13.44
CA GLY A 351 -3.41 23.03 12.62
C GLY A 351 -1.99 22.47 12.77
N ARG A 352 -0.97 23.34 12.89
CA ARG A 352 0.41 22.91 13.21
C ARG A 352 0.47 22.26 14.58
N GLU A 353 -0.19 22.85 15.56
CA GLU A 353 -0.25 22.32 16.91
C GLU A 353 -1.02 20.99 16.97
N PHE A 354 -2.18 20.92 16.33
CA PHE A 354 -3.00 19.73 16.16
C PHE A 354 -2.17 18.57 15.59
N ASN A 355 -1.44 18.84 14.49
CA ASN A 355 -0.58 17.84 13.87
C ASN A 355 0.57 17.42 14.78
N ARG A 356 1.21 18.37 15.48
CA ARG A 356 2.28 18.08 16.44
C ARG A 356 1.79 17.21 17.60
N VAL A 357 0.62 17.52 18.15
CA VAL A 357 0.09 16.86 19.37
C VAL A 357 -0.54 15.51 19.07
N LEU A 358 -1.30 15.40 17.98
CA LEU A 358 -2.05 14.19 17.64
C LEU A 358 -1.37 13.35 16.55
N SER A 359 -0.08 13.58 16.30
CA SER A 359 0.69 12.88 15.25
C SER A 359 0.04 12.98 13.87
N GLY A 360 -0.53 14.15 13.56
CA GLY A 360 -1.14 14.45 12.27
C GLY A 360 -0.15 14.92 11.23
N ARG A 361 -0.59 14.87 9.97
CA ARG A 361 0.15 15.33 8.78
C ARG A 361 -0.77 16.18 7.92
N GLY A 362 -0.30 17.35 7.54
CA GLY A 362 -1.07 18.26 6.70
C GLY A 362 -0.66 19.70 6.92
N GLY A 363 -1.46 20.60 6.38
CA GLY A 363 -1.18 22.02 6.47
C GLY A 363 -2.23 22.84 5.75
N GLY A 364 -1.96 24.14 5.66
CA GLY A 364 -2.84 25.10 5.03
C GLY A 364 -2.52 26.50 5.53
N LYS A 365 -3.40 27.44 5.18
CA LYS A 365 -3.30 28.85 5.59
C LYS A 365 -4.69 29.30 5.99
N ASN A 366 -4.79 30.31 6.84
CA ASN A 366 -6.09 30.88 7.19
C ASN A 366 -6.89 31.23 5.92
N PRO A 367 -8.19 30.92 5.87
CA PRO A 367 -9.05 30.46 6.97
C PRO A 367 -9.15 28.93 7.14
N MET A 368 -8.28 28.12 6.49
CA MET A 368 -8.47 26.65 6.43
C MET A 368 -7.17 25.84 6.40
N VAL A 369 -7.15 24.76 7.16
CA VAL A 369 -6.12 23.72 7.10
C VAL A 369 -6.74 22.36 6.83
N GLN A 370 -5.98 21.47 6.19
CA GLN A 370 -6.42 20.13 5.85
C GLN A 370 -5.28 19.13 6.00
N GLY A 371 -5.63 17.87 6.24
CA GLY A 371 -4.63 16.84 6.47
C GLY A 371 -5.22 15.49 6.80
N SER A 372 -4.41 14.69 7.48
CA SER A 372 -4.75 13.39 8.03
C SER A 372 -4.18 13.27 9.44
N VAL A 373 -4.84 12.50 10.31
CA VAL A 373 -4.43 12.31 11.69
C VAL A 373 -4.69 10.88 12.14
N ALA A 374 -3.73 10.30 12.86
CA ALA A 374 -3.83 8.98 13.46
C ALA A 374 -4.14 9.13 14.96
N ALA A 375 -5.35 9.60 15.27
CA ALA A 375 -5.83 9.79 16.62
C ALA A 375 -7.30 9.35 16.71
N THR A 376 -7.73 8.98 17.91
CA THR A 376 -9.14 8.63 18.16
C THR A 376 -10.02 9.88 18.12
N ARG A 377 -11.29 9.69 17.78
CA ARG A 377 -12.33 10.73 17.84
C ARG A 377 -12.31 11.48 19.17
N ARG A 378 -12.19 10.75 20.29
CA ARG A 378 -12.16 11.34 21.63
C ARG A 378 -10.96 12.28 21.83
N GLN A 379 -9.77 11.88 21.38
CA GLN A 379 -8.57 12.72 21.46
C GLN A 379 -8.70 13.99 20.61
N ILE A 380 -9.27 13.86 19.41
CA ILE A 380 -9.53 14.99 18.50
C ILE A 380 -10.54 15.96 19.14
N GLU A 381 -11.66 15.45 19.67
CA GLU A 381 -12.68 16.25 20.32
C GLU A 381 -12.11 16.99 21.55
N SER A 382 -11.35 16.29 22.41
CA SER A 382 -10.73 16.88 23.59
C SER A 382 -9.74 18.01 23.25
N PHE A 383 -8.95 17.83 22.19
CA PHE A 383 -8.03 18.86 21.71
C PHE A 383 -8.78 20.09 21.18
N LEU A 384 -9.73 19.91 20.27
CA LEU A 384 -10.41 21.03 19.60
C LEU A 384 -11.39 21.78 20.51
N LYS A 385 -11.94 21.12 21.53
CA LYS A 385 -12.79 21.78 22.55
C LYS A 385 -11.99 22.45 23.67
N GLY A 386 -10.67 22.29 23.70
CA GLY A 386 -9.82 22.86 24.76
C GLY A 386 -10.03 22.23 26.13
N GLU A 387 -10.50 20.98 26.17
CA GLU A 387 -10.78 20.21 27.39
C GLU A 387 -9.54 19.45 27.88
N ARG A 388 -8.40 19.60 27.20
CA ARG A 388 -7.16 18.93 27.59
C ARG A 388 -6.61 19.53 28.89
N LYS A 389 -6.32 18.65 29.85
CA LYS A 389 -5.81 18.98 31.19
C LYS A 389 -4.44 18.35 31.39
N ILE A 390 -3.67 18.89 32.33
CA ILE A 390 -2.37 18.35 32.73
C ILE A 390 -2.32 18.16 34.24
N VAL A 391 -1.85 17.00 34.68
CA VAL A 391 -1.76 16.63 36.09
C VAL A 391 -0.31 16.34 36.46
N PHE A 392 0.17 17.02 37.48
CA PHE A 392 1.51 16.88 38.05
C PHE A 392 1.45 16.07 39.34
N PHE A 393 2.33 15.09 39.48
CA PHE A 393 2.36 14.17 40.61
C PHE A 393 3.72 14.24 41.30
N ASP A 394 3.76 14.55 42.60
CA ASP A 394 4.95 14.24 43.38
C ASP A 394 5.13 12.72 43.53
N ILE A 395 6.34 12.30 43.90
CA ILE A 395 6.66 10.89 44.12
C ILE A 395 6.44 10.50 45.58
N ASP A 396 7.13 11.15 46.51
CA ASP A 396 7.22 10.71 47.90
C ASP A 396 5.91 11.08 48.62
N GLY A 397 5.36 10.16 49.42
CA GLY A 397 4.05 10.37 50.08
C GLY A 397 2.84 10.58 49.15
N THR A 398 3.04 10.61 47.83
CA THR A 398 2.02 10.89 46.81
C THR A 398 1.80 9.71 45.87
N LEU A 399 2.81 9.33 45.09
CA LEU A 399 2.77 8.11 44.27
C LEU A 399 3.27 6.90 45.07
N LEU A 400 4.33 7.09 45.84
CA LEU A 400 4.91 6.10 46.73
C LEU A 400 4.27 6.19 48.11
N ASP A 401 3.76 5.07 48.59
CA ASP A 401 3.30 4.96 49.97
C ASP A 401 4.51 4.92 50.92
N ASN A 402 4.54 5.81 51.90
CA ASN A 402 5.67 5.96 52.83
C ASN A 402 5.92 4.70 53.69
N ALA A 403 4.92 3.84 53.88
CA ALA A 403 5.08 2.62 54.68
C ALA A 403 5.57 1.43 53.85
N THR A 404 5.06 1.29 52.61
CA THR A 404 5.35 0.13 51.75
C THR A 404 6.40 0.40 50.68
N HIS A 405 6.73 1.67 50.43
CA HIS A 405 7.59 2.14 49.34
C HIS A 405 7.18 1.61 47.97
N ARG A 406 5.87 1.45 47.74
CA ARG A 406 5.30 0.95 46.48
C ARG A 406 4.25 1.91 45.94
N VAL A 407 4.13 1.93 44.62
CA VAL A 407 3.02 2.59 43.92
C VAL A 407 1.83 1.63 43.86
N PRO A 408 0.65 1.98 44.41
CA PRO A 408 -0.54 1.15 44.30
C PRO A 408 -0.97 0.90 42.86
N GLU A 409 -1.50 -0.29 42.55
CA GLU A 409 -1.98 -0.61 41.20
C GLU A 409 -3.14 0.31 40.77
N SER A 410 -3.97 0.73 41.73
CA SER A 410 -5.05 1.70 41.48
C SER A 410 -4.54 3.03 40.96
N ALA A 411 -3.37 3.50 41.44
CA ALA A 411 -2.74 4.72 40.94
C ALA A 411 -2.21 4.52 39.51
N ARG A 412 -1.58 3.37 39.22
CA ARG A 412 -1.08 3.03 37.87
C ARG A 412 -2.21 3.02 36.84
N GLU A 413 -3.31 2.33 37.15
CA GLU A 413 -4.49 2.26 36.29
C GLU A 413 -5.15 3.63 36.11
N ALA A 414 -5.26 4.41 37.19
CA ALA A 414 -5.82 5.76 37.14
C ALA A 414 -4.99 6.68 36.22
N ILE A 415 -3.66 6.64 36.28
CA ILE A 415 -2.78 7.43 35.40
C ILE A 415 -2.91 6.98 33.94
N ARG A 416 -3.05 5.67 33.69
CA ARG A 416 -3.30 5.15 32.33
C ARG A 416 -4.63 5.69 31.77
N ARG A 417 -5.72 5.58 32.53
CA ARG A 417 -7.04 6.09 32.15
C ARG A 417 -7.05 7.60 31.93
N LEU A 418 -6.31 8.35 32.74
CA LEU A 418 -6.16 9.80 32.59
C LEU A 418 -5.62 10.14 31.19
N ARG A 419 -4.61 9.40 30.74
CA ARG A 419 -3.99 9.56 29.42
C ARG A 419 -4.89 9.09 28.29
N GLU A 420 -5.60 7.97 28.47
CA GLU A 420 -6.61 7.47 27.52
C GLU A 420 -7.76 8.47 27.32
N ASN A 421 -8.11 9.21 28.37
CA ASN A 421 -9.07 10.32 28.31
C ASN A 421 -8.51 11.58 27.62
N GLY A 422 -7.26 11.55 27.15
CA GLY A 422 -6.61 12.60 26.37
C GLY A 422 -5.85 13.64 27.20
N HIS A 423 -5.80 13.48 28.52
CA HIS A 423 -5.08 14.38 29.43
C HIS A 423 -3.60 14.00 29.54
N LEU A 424 -2.80 14.92 30.09
CA LEU A 424 -1.36 14.73 30.27
C LEU A 424 -1.04 14.40 31.72
N ALA A 425 -0.15 13.44 31.93
CA ALA A 425 0.36 13.05 33.25
C ALA A 425 1.87 13.30 33.32
N PHE A 426 2.32 14.08 34.29
CA PHE A 426 3.73 14.40 34.50
C PHE A 426 4.16 14.14 35.95
N ILE A 427 5.33 13.53 36.12
CA ILE A 427 6.00 13.53 37.43
C ILE A 427 6.52 14.95 37.71
N ASN A 428 6.45 15.41 38.95
CA ASN A 428 7.08 16.66 39.38
C ASN A 428 7.73 16.49 40.76
N SER A 429 9.03 16.15 40.76
CA SER A 429 9.75 15.70 41.94
C SER A 429 11.07 16.43 42.17
N GLY A 430 11.52 16.45 43.42
CA GLY A 430 12.87 16.88 43.79
C GLY A 430 13.96 15.87 43.45
N ARG A 431 13.58 14.61 43.19
CA ARG A 431 14.47 13.55 42.72
C ARG A 431 15.04 13.87 41.33
N THR A 432 16.34 13.70 41.15
CA THR A 432 16.98 13.69 39.82
C THR A 432 16.64 12.39 39.08
N LEU A 433 16.93 12.32 37.77
CA LEU A 433 16.52 11.20 36.91
C LEU A 433 17.00 9.83 37.42
N ASN A 434 18.26 9.71 37.85
CA ASN A 434 18.79 8.48 38.46
C ASN A 434 18.10 8.07 39.77
N SER A 435 17.41 8.99 40.43
CA SER A 435 16.76 8.80 41.73
C SER A 435 15.27 8.46 41.59
N ILE A 436 14.82 8.22 40.37
CA ILE A 436 13.46 7.78 40.05
C ILE A 436 13.54 6.33 39.56
N HIS A 437 13.10 5.38 40.39
CA HIS A 437 13.18 3.96 40.08
C HIS A 437 12.35 3.57 38.84
N GLU A 438 12.82 2.57 38.08
CA GLU A 438 12.20 2.06 36.84
C GLU A 438 10.71 1.71 37.01
N GLY A 439 10.34 1.20 38.19
CA GLY A 439 8.96 0.91 38.55
C GLY A 439 8.01 2.12 38.46
N ILE A 440 8.50 3.36 38.65
CA ILE A 440 7.72 4.59 38.48
C ILE A 440 7.77 5.04 37.01
N GLN A 441 8.95 5.01 36.39
CA GLN A 441 9.12 5.41 34.99
C GLN A 441 8.25 4.58 34.03
N SER A 442 8.08 3.29 34.34
CA SER A 442 7.26 2.33 33.57
C SER A 442 5.73 2.50 33.71
N ILE A 443 5.24 3.42 34.56
CA ILE A 443 3.79 3.69 34.70
C ILE A 443 3.21 4.29 33.41
N GLY A 444 4.07 4.92 32.60
CA GLY A 444 3.68 5.54 31.33
C GLY A 444 3.20 6.97 31.52
N PHE A 445 3.94 7.80 32.26
CA PHE A 445 3.77 9.25 32.23
C PHE A 445 4.16 9.82 30.86
N ASP A 446 3.64 11.00 30.49
CA ASP A 446 4.03 11.70 29.27
C ASP A 446 5.40 12.38 29.40
N GLY A 447 5.83 12.64 30.64
CA GLY A 447 7.14 13.19 30.95
C GLY A 447 7.35 13.44 32.44
N MET A 448 8.40 14.16 32.77
CA MET A 448 8.80 14.41 34.16
C MET A 448 9.57 15.73 34.32
N VAL A 449 9.29 16.41 35.43
CA VAL A 449 10.06 17.53 35.98
C VAL A 449 10.89 16.95 37.13
N CYS A 450 12.21 16.92 36.95
CA CYS A 450 13.16 16.29 37.87
C CYS A 450 14.06 17.34 38.53
N GLY A 451 14.64 16.96 39.67
CA GLY A 451 15.62 17.78 40.38
C GLY A 451 15.09 19.17 40.73
N CYS A 452 13.81 19.24 41.12
CA CYS A 452 13.10 20.51 41.35
C CYS A 452 13.09 21.45 40.13
N GLY A 453 13.04 20.91 38.91
CA GLY A 453 12.93 21.72 37.69
C GLY A 453 14.27 22.04 37.03
N THR A 454 15.38 21.50 37.52
CA THR A 454 16.67 21.54 36.81
C THR A 454 16.61 20.77 35.50
N HIS A 455 15.75 19.76 35.39
CA HIS A 455 15.56 18.96 34.18
C HIS A 455 14.08 18.71 33.89
N ILE A 456 13.68 18.87 32.62
CA ILE A 456 12.32 18.62 32.15
C ILE A 456 12.36 17.74 30.91
N TYR A 457 11.71 16.59 30.99
CA TYR A 457 11.65 15.60 29.92
C TYR A 457 10.20 15.38 29.47
N CYS A 458 10.02 15.12 28.17
CA CYS A 458 8.73 14.79 27.58
C CYS A 458 8.95 13.74 26.47
N GLY A 459 8.49 12.51 26.69
CA GLY A 459 8.93 11.36 25.89
C GLY A 459 10.46 11.28 25.82
N ASP A 460 11.00 11.15 24.61
CA ASP A 460 12.45 11.08 24.37
C ASP A 460 13.13 12.47 24.29
N ARG A 461 12.40 13.56 24.53
CA ARG A 461 12.91 14.93 24.38
C ARG A 461 13.22 15.55 25.73
N THR A 462 14.41 16.15 25.84
CA THR A 462 14.71 17.13 26.90
C THR A 462 14.17 18.49 26.48
N LEU A 463 13.22 19.02 27.23
CA LEU A 463 12.63 20.35 27.01
C LEU A 463 13.44 21.46 27.68
N PHE A 464 14.03 21.16 28.83
CA PHE A 464 14.85 22.07 29.60
C PHE A 464 15.88 21.27 30.42
N SER A 465 17.08 21.81 30.53
CA SER A 465 18.14 21.31 31.42
C SER A 465 18.98 22.49 31.88
N HIS A 466 19.31 22.52 33.15
CA HIS A 466 20.24 23.47 33.73
C HIS A 466 21.36 22.70 34.43
N SER A 467 22.61 23.03 34.08
CA SER A 467 23.79 22.44 34.70
C SER A 467 24.77 23.49 35.17
N ILE A 468 25.33 23.28 36.37
CA ILE A 468 26.31 24.18 36.96
C ILE A 468 27.69 23.85 36.35
N PRO A 469 28.43 24.84 35.81
CA PRO A 469 29.77 24.61 35.28
C PRO A 469 30.71 24.01 36.33
N HIS A 470 31.65 23.17 35.88
CA HIS A 470 32.59 22.46 36.75
C HIS A 470 33.34 23.42 37.70
N GLU A 471 33.83 24.56 37.20
CA GLU A 471 34.58 25.52 38.01
C GLU A 471 33.72 26.08 39.15
N LYS A 472 32.44 26.34 38.89
CA LYS A 472 31.49 26.82 39.89
C LYS A 472 31.11 25.70 40.87
N CYS A 473 30.98 24.46 40.41
CA CYS A 473 30.78 23.31 41.28
C CYS A 473 31.91 23.19 42.32
N VAL A 474 33.16 23.29 41.88
CA VAL A 474 34.34 23.26 42.75
C VAL A 474 34.35 24.45 43.71
N GLU A 475 34.01 25.65 43.24
CA GLU A 475 33.87 26.85 44.09
C GLU A 475 32.84 26.64 45.20
N ILE A 476 31.65 26.14 44.87
CA ILE A 476 30.57 25.86 45.82
C ILE A 476 31.02 24.84 46.86
N ILE A 477 31.65 23.74 46.44
CA ILE A 477 32.16 22.70 47.34
C ILE A 477 33.14 23.30 48.35
N LYS A 478 34.11 24.10 47.88
CA LYS A 478 35.08 24.77 48.75
C LYS A 478 34.38 25.73 49.70
N LYS A 479 33.38 26.47 49.20
CA LYS A 479 32.63 27.41 50.03
C LYS A 479 31.83 26.72 51.13
N LEU A 480 31.16 25.61 50.83
CA LEU A 480 30.42 24.84 51.83
C LEU A 480 31.34 24.25 52.91
N ARG A 481 32.57 23.84 52.55
CA ARG A 481 33.59 23.44 53.52
C ARG A 481 33.98 24.58 54.46
N GLU A 482 34.20 25.79 53.93
CA GLU A 482 34.49 26.99 54.74
C GLU A 482 33.35 27.31 55.72
N LEU A 483 32.10 27.18 55.25
CA LEU A 483 30.89 27.43 56.01
C LEU A 483 30.49 26.27 56.95
N LYS A 484 31.27 25.18 56.96
CA LYS A 484 31.01 23.97 57.76
C LYS A 484 29.65 23.34 57.46
N ILE A 485 29.29 23.24 56.18
CA ILE A 485 28.01 22.69 55.72
C ILE A 485 28.28 21.40 54.93
N THR A 486 27.82 20.27 55.47
CA THR A 486 27.84 19.00 54.75
C THR A 486 26.73 19.00 53.70
N ALA A 487 27.01 18.55 52.48
CA ALA A 487 26.01 18.50 51.41
C ALA A 487 26.12 17.25 50.54
N PHE A 488 25.01 16.90 49.90
CA PHE A 488 24.93 15.97 48.78
C PHE A 488 24.77 16.77 47.50
N PHE A 489 25.50 16.41 46.45
CA PHE A 489 25.52 17.14 45.18
C PHE A 489 24.92 16.27 44.09
N GLU A 490 23.76 16.65 43.57
CA GLU A 490 22.94 15.77 42.74
C GLU A 490 23.05 16.15 41.26
N SER A 491 23.23 15.15 40.40
CA SER A 491 23.11 15.26 38.94
C SER A 491 22.13 14.20 38.41
N PRO A 492 21.75 14.26 37.12
CA PRO A 492 20.95 13.23 36.46
C PRO A 492 21.58 11.84 36.51
N GLU A 493 22.90 11.73 36.66
CA GLU A 493 23.64 10.47 36.57
C GLU A 493 24.07 9.95 37.96
N HIS A 494 24.59 10.82 38.82
CA HIS A 494 25.14 10.42 40.13
C HIS A 494 24.79 11.41 41.22
N VAL A 495 24.90 10.97 42.48
CA VAL A 495 24.90 11.86 43.65
C VAL A 495 26.29 11.81 44.27
N TRP A 496 26.92 12.97 44.46
CA TRP A 496 28.23 13.04 45.09
C TRP A 496 28.12 13.38 46.56
N PHE A 497 28.98 12.78 47.37
CA PHE A 497 29.11 13.07 48.79
C PHE A 497 30.57 13.34 49.17
N ASP A 498 30.78 14.39 49.95
CA ASP A 498 32.10 14.74 50.47
C ASP A 498 32.45 13.92 51.73
N GLY A 499 32.93 12.69 51.54
CA GLY A 499 33.40 11.84 52.64
C GLY A 499 34.53 12.46 53.48
N GLN A 500 35.27 13.40 52.89
CA GLN A 500 36.43 14.06 53.48
C GLN A 500 36.07 15.40 54.15
N HIS A 501 34.79 15.76 54.22
CA HIS A 501 34.34 17.01 54.85
C HIS A 501 34.86 17.13 56.30
N PRO A 502 35.43 18.29 56.69
CA PRO A 502 36.14 18.45 57.97
C PRO A 502 35.21 18.35 59.19
N VAL A 503 33.93 18.65 59.01
CA VAL A 503 32.88 18.49 60.03
C VAL A 503 32.07 17.25 59.73
N LYS A 504 31.94 16.35 60.71
CA LYS A 504 31.11 15.15 60.60
C LYS A 504 29.68 15.46 61.02
N ASN A 505 28.74 15.39 60.08
CA ASN A 505 27.31 15.54 60.35
C ASN A 505 26.70 14.15 60.71
N PRO A 506 26.07 13.99 61.89
CA PRO A 506 25.43 12.74 62.30
C PRO A 506 24.30 12.26 61.37
N GLU A 507 23.67 13.17 60.62
CA GLU A 507 22.62 12.83 59.65
C GLU A 507 23.17 12.31 58.32
N ALA A 508 24.45 12.51 58.02
CA ALA A 508 25.03 12.19 56.72
C ALA A 508 24.84 10.71 56.32
N GLU A 509 25.11 9.78 57.23
CA GLU A 509 24.96 8.34 56.95
C GLU A 509 23.49 7.94 56.73
N ARG A 510 22.55 8.58 57.46
CA ARG A 510 21.11 8.36 57.22
C ARG A 510 20.69 8.88 55.85
N SER A 511 21.17 10.06 55.47
CA SER A 511 20.90 10.65 54.16
C SER A 511 21.52 9.83 53.02
N LYS A 512 22.73 9.28 53.18
CA LYS A 512 23.33 8.35 52.21
C LYS A 512 22.43 7.13 51.95
N VAL A 513 21.92 6.53 53.03
CA VAL A 513 20.99 5.40 52.93
C VAL A 513 19.69 5.82 52.25
N LEU A 514 19.16 7.02 52.53
CA LEU A 514 17.97 7.54 51.87
C LEU A 514 18.17 7.72 50.36
N PHE A 515 19.26 8.36 49.94
CA PHE A 515 19.60 8.49 48.52
C PHE A 515 19.75 7.12 47.85
N SER A 516 20.44 6.19 48.50
CA SER A 516 20.60 4.82 48.00
C SER A 516 19.27 4.08 47.85
N ASN A 517 18.37 4.21 48.84
CA ASN A 517 17.02 3.62 48.80
C ASN A 517 16.14 4.25 47.71
N ASN A 518 16.41 5.51 47.37
CA ASN A 518 15.76 6.19 46.25
C ASN A 518 16.33 5.77 44.88
N GLY A 519 17.33 4.91 44.86
CA GLY A 519 17.97 4.40 43.64
C GLY A 519 19.17 5.23 43.18
N SER A 520 19.57 6.27 43.93
CA SER A 520 20.71 7.11 43.60
C SER A 520 22.03 6.34 43.80
N ASP A 521 22.94 6.46 42.83
CA ASP A 521 24.33 6.02 42.98
C ASP A 521 25.13 7.10 43.72
N VAL A 522 25.31 6.91 45.03
CA VAL A 522 26.05 7.86 45.89
C VAL A 522 27.54 7.58 45.81
N LYS A 523 28.28 8.47 45.14
CA LYS A 523 29.74 8.38 44.96
C LYS A 523 30.47 9.29 45.93
N ASP A 524 31.63 8.82 46.41
CA ASP A 524 32.58 9.69 47.09
C ASP A 524 33.25 10.64 46.09
N PHE A 525 33.71 11.79 46.57
CA PHE A 525 34.45 12.74 45.74
C PHE A 525 35.75 12.17 45.15
N PRO A 526 36.12 12.61 43.94
CA PRO A 526 37.40 12.29 43.32
C PRO A 526 38.58 12.85 44.15
N GLU A 527 39.75 12.23 44.04
CA GLU A 527 40.94 12.61 44.82
C GLU A 527 41.41 14.06 44.56
N ASN A 528 41.22 14.55 43.34
CA ASN A 528 41.53 15.93 42.93
C ASN A 528 40.26 16.56 42.35
N LEU A 529 39.70 17.57 43.02
CA LEU A 529 38.45 18.21 42.60
C LEU A 529 38.66 19.07 41.35
N GLU A 530 39.77 19.78 41.26
CA GLU A 530 40.08 20.75 40.21
C GLU A 530 40.23 20.11 38.82
N ASP A 531 40.72 18.88 38.75
CA ASP A 531 40.93 18.15 37.48
C ASP A 531 39.88 17.05 37.25
N SER A 532 38.82 17.00 38.06
CA SER A 532 37.86 15.88 38.03
C SER A 532 36.79 15.97 36.95
N GLY A 533 36.48 17.18 36.47
CA GLY A 533 35.30 17.41 35.64
C GLY A 533 33.96 17.15 36.36
N LEU A 534 33.96 17.03 37.70
CA LEU A 534 32.75 16.80 38.49
C LEU A 534 31.73 17.93 38.33
N THR A 535 30.49 17.57 38.00
CA THR A 535 29.36 18.50 37.94
C THR A 535 28.19 18.00 38.77
N PHE A 536 27.36 18.95 39.20
CA PHE A 536 26.06 18.73 39.81
C PHE A 536 25.13 19.89 39.45
N ASP A 537 23.82 19.68 39.57
CA ASP A 537 22.82 20.64 39.11
C ASP A 537 21.99 21.20 40.26
N LYS A 538 22.03 20.53 41.42
CA LYS A 538 21.48 20.97 42.70
C LYS A 538 22.29 20.37 43.84
N PHE A 539 22.10 20.87 45.05
CA PHE A 539 22.73 20.29 46.23
C PHE A 539 21.83 20.38 47.46
N TYR A 540 21.95 19.37 48.32
CA TYR A 540 21.14 19.19 49.52
C TYR A 540 22.03 19.31 50.76
N CYS A 541 21.88 20.42 51.47
CA CYS A 541 22.66 20.77 52.64
C CYS A 541 22.08 20.20 53.93
N LEU A 542 22.96 19.68 54.78
CA LEU A 542 22.71 19.25 56.14
C LEU A 542 23.40 20.21 57.11
N LEU A 543 22.60 21.05 57.74
CA LEU A 543 23.04 22.04 58.71
C LEU A 543 23.22 21.41 60.10
N THR A 544 24.13 21.98 60.86
CA THR A 544 24.36 21.69 62.28
C THR A 544 24.49 23.00 63.04
N ASP A 545 24.58 22.95 64.38
CA ASP A 545 24.86 24.14 65.19
C ASP A 545 26.21 24.81 64.87
N GLU A 546 27.13 24.11 64.18
CA GLU A 546 28.40 24.66 63.72
C GLU A 546 28.34 25.32 62.33
N SER A 547 27.22 25.18 61.61
CA SER A 547 27.09 25.64 60.23
C SER A 547 26.79 27.13 60.16
N ASP A 548 27.46 27.84 59.24
CA ASP A 548 27.19 29.26 58.96
C ASP A 548 26.07 29.40 57.90
N GLU A 549 24.82 29.25 58.36
CA GLU A 549 23.63 29.35 57.52
C GLU A 549 23.49 30.74 56.87
N LYS A 550 23.80 31.81 57.61
CA LYS A 550 23.74 33.18 57.07
C LYS A 550 24.79 33.41 55.99
N GLY A 551 26.01 32.87 56.18
CA GLY A 551 27.05 32.90 55.17
C GLY A 551 26.66 32.14 53.90
N LEU A 552 25.91 31.03 54.03
CA LEU A 552 25.33 30.33 52.89
C LEU A 552 24.31 31.22 52.17
N GLU A 553 23.34 31.78 52.89
CA GLU A 553 22.32 32.68 52.33
C GLU A 553 22.94 33.85 51.56
N ASP A 554 23.98 34.48 52.11
CA ASP A 554 24.67 35.59 51.46
C ASP A 554 25.45 35.14 50.22
N TYR A 555 26.06 33.95 50.23
CA TYR A 555 26.81 33.41 49.10
C TYR A 555 25.92 33.06 47.92
N ILE A 556 24.78 32.42 48.18
CA ILE A 556 23.90 31.93 47.12
C ILE A 556 22.97 33.01 46.54
N ARG A 557 22.89 34.16 47.20
CA ARG A 557 21.94 35.24 46.90
C ARG A 557 21.97 35.66 45.43
N GLY A 558 20.86 35.45 44.74
CA GLY A 558 20.66 35.86 43.34
C GLY A 558 21.14 34.85 42.30
N GLU A 559 21.80 33.76 42.71
CA GLU A 559 22.21 32.66 41.85
C GLU A 559 21.47 31.35 42.17
N PHE A 560 21.11 31.12 43.44
CA PHE A 560 20.38 29.92 43.88
C PHE A 560 19.27 30.27 44.87
N VAL A 561 18.31 29.36 44.95
CA VAL A 561 17.21 29.36 45.92
C VAL A 561 17.43 28.19 46.89
N ALA A 562 17.54 28.51 48.18
CA ALA A 562 17.51 27.51 49.25
C ALA A 562 16.09 27.36 49.81
N THR A 563 15.58 26.14 49.79
CA THR A 563 14.25 25.79 50.32
C THR A 563 14.40 24.84 51.52
N PRO A 564 13.83 25.17 52.69
CA PRO A 564 13.85 24.26 53.83
C PRO A 564 13.12 22.94 53.57
N GLN A 565 13.77 21.82 53.93
CA GLN A 565 13.26 20.45 53.81
C GLN A 565 13.11 19.80 55.20
N GLY A 566 12.51 20.56 56.12
CA GLY A 566 12.47 20.23 57.55
C GLY A 566 13.62 20.86 58.35
N ALA A 567 13.72 20.53 59.64
CA ALA A 567 14.70 21.13 60.54
C ALA A 567 16.13 20.75 60.13
N GLY A 568 16.98 21.76 59.93
CA GLY A 568 18.42 21.59 59.63
C GLY A 568 18.73 21.10 58.22
N ARG A 569 17.79 21.17 57.27
CA ARG A 569 17.95 20.65 55.91
C ARG A 569 17.54 21.70 54.89
N LEU A 570 18.42 21.98 53.93
CA LEU A 570 18.14 22.91 52.83
C LEU A 570 18.34 22.21 51.50
N GLU A 571 17.35 22.28 50.63
CA GLU A 571 17.51 21.95 49.21
C GLU A 571 17.86 23.23 48.45
N VAL A 572 19.00 23.22 47.76
CA VAL A 572 19.51 24.38 47.03
C VAL A 572 19.53 24.10 45.54
N VAL A 573 18.85 24.94 44.78
CA VAL A 573 18.66 24.83 43.33
C VAL A 573 18.98 26.14 42.64
N PRO A 574 19.46 26.15 41.39
CA PRO A 574 19.71 27.37 40.64
C PRO A 574 18.46 28.26 40.55
N GLU A 575 18.65 29.57 40.55
CA GLU A 575 17.56 30.54 40.39
C GLU A 575 16.78 30.24 39.09
N GLY A 576 15.44 30.25 39.19
CA GLY A 576 14.56 29.85 38.08
C GLY A 576 14.36 28.34 37.90
N CYS A 577 15.07 27.47 38.63
CA CYS A 577 14.83 26.03 38.63
C CYS A 577 13.96 25.63 39.82
N THR A 578 12.64 25.63 39.64
CA THR A 578 11.69 25.17 40.68
C THR A 578 10.66 24.21 40.08
N LYS A 579 10.02 23.38 40.92
CA LYS A 579 8.85 22.57 40.52
C LYS A 579 7.77 23.42 39.84
N ALA A 580 7.60 24.68 40.28
CA ALA A 580 6.66 25.64 39.71
C ALA A 580 7.06 26.08 38.30
N GLU A 581 8.34 26.36 38.07
CA GLU A 581 8.83 26.76 36.75
C GLU A 581 8.71 25.62 35.74
N GLY A 582 8.96 24.38 36.17
CA GLY A 582 8.72 23.21 35.33
C GLY A 582 7.28 23.11 34.84
N ILE A 583 6.31 23.41 35.72
CA ILE A 583 4.89 23.50 35.35
C ILE A 583 4.66 24.59 34.31
N ARG A 584 5.23 25.79 34.50
CA ARG A 584 5.04 26.91 33.56
C ARG A 584 5.61 26.61 32.17
N ILE A 585 6.78 25.96 32.10
CA ILE A 585 7.39 25.53 30.84
C ILE A 585 6.46 24.54 30.12
N LEU A 586 5.94 23.53 30.82
CA LEU A 586 5.05 22.52 30.23
C LEU A 586 3.69 23.10 29.85
N GLN A 587 3.12 23.96 30.69
CA GLN A 587 1.90 24.72 30.38
C GLN A 587 2.05 25.51 29.08
N LYS A 588 3.18 26.18 28.89
CA LYS A 588 3.47 26.94 27.67
C LYS A 588 3.70 26.01 26.47
N GLU A 589 4.39 24.89 26.63
CA GLU A 589 4.66 23.92 25.56
C GLU A 589 3.36 23.34 24.97
N PHE A 590 2.39 23.07 25.83
CA PHE A 590 1.11 22.45 25.47
C PHE A 590 -0.08 23.42 25.34
N GLY A 591 0.14 24.72 25.56
CA GLY A 591 -0.93 25.73 25.48
C GLY A 591 -2.08 25.53 26.48
N ILE A 592 -1.83 24.86 27.62
CA ILE A 592 -2.88 24.49 28.58
C ILE A 592 -3.12 25.66 29.55
N ARG A 593 -4.37 26.11 29.67
CA ARG A 593 -4.71 27.22 30.58
C ARG A 593 -4.58 26.77 32.06
N THR A 594 -4.28 27.70 32.96
CA THR A 594 -3.97 27.38 34.37
C THR A 594 -5.11 26.68 35.11
N GLU A 595 -6.36 26.99 34.76
CA GLU A 595 -7.55 26.29 35.26
C GLU A 595 -7.64 24.80 34.89
N ASN A 596 -6.89 24.38 33.88
CA ASN A 596 -6.78 22.99 33.43
C ASN A 596 -5.49 22.31 33.95
N CYS A 597 -4.74 22.97 34.83
CA CYS A 597 -3.55 22.41 35.48
C CYS A 597 -3.90 21.91 36.88
N TYR A 598 -3.38 20.74 37.24
CA TYR A 598 -3.60 20.05 38.51
C TYR A 598 -2.26 19.61 39.08
N ALA A 599 -2.09 19.67 40.39
CA ALA A 599 -0.91 19.16 41.08
C ALA A 599 -1.32 18.39 42.33
N ILE A 600 -0.71 17.24 42.57
CA ILE A 600 -0.98 16.38 43.73
C ILE A 600 0.31 16.23 44.53
N GLY A 601 0.27 16.53 45.83
CA GLY A 601 1.42 16.47 46.73
C GLY A 601 1.02 16.22 48.18
N ASP A 602 2.00 15.99 49.04
CA ASP A 602 1.81 15.70 50.47
C ASP A 602 2.65 16.62 51.39
N GLY A 603 3.77 17.16 50.92
CA GLY A 603 4.78 17.81 51.75
C GLY A 603 5.02 19.31 51.45
N GLU A 604 5.71 20.01 52.36
CA GLU A 604 6.06 21.43 52.19
C GLU A 604 6.89 21.70 50.92
N ASN A 605 7.66 20.71 50.47
CA ASN A 605 8.40 20.69 49.21
C ASN A 605 7.50 20.81 47.96
N ASP A 606 6.20 20.54 48.09
CA ASP A 606 5.23 20.60 47.01
C ASP A 606 4.52 21.96 46.91
N ILE A 607 4.68 22.83 47.92
CA ILE A 607 4.08 24.17 47.91
C ILE A 607 4.37 24.92 46.59
N PRO A 608 5.59 24.90 46.02
CA PRO A 608 5.84 25.57 44.74
C PRO A 608 4.94 25.06 43.62
N MET A 609 4.73 23.75 43.49
CA MET A 609 3.88 23.21 42.43
C MET A 609 2.39 23.38 42.71
N LEU A 610 1.95 23.23 43.96
CA LEU A 610 0.57 23.42 44.37
C LEU A 610 0.11 24.87 44.15
N ARG A 611 1.00 25.84 44.39
CA ARG A 611 0.75 27.27 44.11
C ARG A 611 0.74 27.63 42.62
N ALA A 612 1.39 26.82 41.79
CA ALA A 612 1.54 27.12 40.36
C ALA A 612 0.29 26.73 39.54
N VAL A 613 -0.60 25.93 40.11
CA VAL A 613 -1.79 25.40 39.43
C VAL A 613 -3.08 25.96 40.04
N ALA A 614 -4.19 25.92 39.29
CA ALA A 614 -5.49 26.28 39.85
C ALA A 614 -6.07 25.18 40.75
N ASN A 615 -5.68 23.92 40.52
CA ASN A 615 -6.26 22.75 41.18
C ASN A 615 -5.18 21.99 41.96
N GLY A 616 -4.72 22.55 43.08
CA GLY A 616 -3.84 21.86 44.02
C GLY A 616 -4.61 20.81 44.84
N ILE A 617 -4.04 19.63 45.01
CA ILE A 617 -4.67 18.49 45.70
C ILE A 617 -3.70 17.98 46.76
N ALA A 618 -4.15 17.95 48.01
CA ALA A 618 -3.39 17.37 49.11
C ALA A 618 -3.69 15.88 49.25
N MET A 619 -2.66 15.07 49.53
CA MET A 619 -2.84 13.67 49.93
C MET A 619 -3.50 13.54 51.31
N GLY A 620 -4.12 12.39 51.60
CA GLY A 620 -4.83 12.18 52.88
C GLY A 620 -3.93 12.14 54.11
N GLU A 621 -2.63 11.91 53.92
CA GLU A 621 -1.60 12.09 54.94
C GLU A 621 -0.62 13.14 54.40
N CYS A 622 -0.80 14.40 54.82
CA CYS A 622 -0.03 15.53 54.30
C CYS A 622 0.32 16.54 55.41
N SER A 623 1.27 17.43 55.13
CA SER A 623 1.58 18.58 55.98
C SER A 623 0.41 19.59 56.00
N GLU A 624 -0.02 20.04 57.18
CA GLU A 624 -1.09 21.04 57.29
C GLU A 624 -0.76 22.36 56.58
N LYS A 625 0.53 22.66 56.39
CA LYS A 625 1.00 23.89 55.72
C LYS A 625 0.71 23.91 54.21
N ILE A 626 0.42 22.77 53.58
CA ILE A 626 0.08 22.74 52.15
C ILE A 626 -1.41 22.98 51.87
N LEU A 627 -2.27 22.76 52.86
CA LEU A 627 -3.72 22.86 52.73
C LEU A 627 -4.21 24.22 52.19
N PRO A 628 -3.63 25.39 52.55
CA PRO A 628 -4.04 26.68 51.99
C PRO A 628 -3.89 26.80 50.46
N TRP A 629 -3.09 25.93 49.85
CA TRP A 629 -2.82 25.89 48.41
C TRP A 629 -3.57 24.77 47.69
N CYS A 630 -4.42 24.04 48.41
CA CYS A 630 -5.16 22.91 47.88
C CYS A 630 -6.66 23.20 47.86
N VAL A 631 -7.32 22.86 46.76
CA VAL A 631 -8.78 22.97 46.61
C VAL A 631 -9.50 21.72 47.13
N TRP A 632 -8.77 20.62 47.33
CA TRP A 632 -9.30 19.36 47.82
C TRP A 632 -8.22 18.52 48.50
N GLN A 633 -8.64 17.70 49.48
CA GLN A 633 -7.79 16.71 50.14
C GLN A 633 -8.33 15.30 49.84
N THR A 634 -7.47 14.44 49.30
CA THR A 634 -7.82 13.07 48.93
C THR A 634 -7.62 12.07 50.08
N ALA A 635 -7.86 10.79 49.82
CA ALA A 635 -7.50 9.70 50.73
C ALA A 635 -5.99 9.43 50.74
N ARG A 636 -5.53 8.56 51.64
CA ARG A 636 -4.12 8.14 51.70
C ARG A 636 -3.70 7.38 50.45
N VAL A 637 -2.39 7.26 50.22
CA VAL A 637 -1.83 6.45 49.11
C VAL A 637 -2.39 5.02 49.15
N SER A 638 -2.35 4.38 50.34
CA SER A 638 -2.88 3.04 50.60
C SER A 638 -4.40 2.89 50.46
N GLU A 639 -5.14 4.00 50.35
CA GLU A 639 -6.61 4.04 50.24
C GLU A 639 -7.06 4.60 48.89
N ASP A 640 -6.27 4.38 47.84
CA ASP A 640 -6.53 4.79 46.45
C ASP A 640 -6.66 6.31 46.26
N GLY A 641 -5.90 7.11 47.03
CA GLY A 641 -5.95 8.57 47.00
C GLY A 641 -5.83 9.18 45.59
N ILE A 642 -4.90 8.69 44.77
CA ILE A 642 -4.74 9.18 43.39
C ILE A 642 -5.98 8.90 42.54
N ARG A 643 -6.52 7.67 42.58
CA ARG A 643 -7.74 7.33 41.81
C ARG A 643 -8.91 8.22 42.22
N LYS A 644 -9.15 8.36 43.53
CA LYS A 644 -10.23 9.20 44.06
C LYS A 644 -10.09 10.66 43.65
N ALA A 645 -8.85 11.17 43.61
CA ALA A 645 -8.57 12.53 43.13
C ALA A 645 -8.94 12.70 41.67
N LEU A 646 -8.49 11.79 40.82
CA LEU A 646 -8.77 11.88 39.40
C LEU A 646 -10.28 11.70 39.10
N GLU A 647 -10.98 10.83 39.84
CA GLU A 647 -12.45 10.67 39.73
C GLU A 647 -13.19 11.93 40.19
N HIS A 648 -12.80 12.55 41.30
CA HIS A 648 -13.44 13.75 41.84
C HIS A 648 -13.47 14.90 40.83
N PHE A 649 -12.37 15.09 40.08
CA PHE A 649 -12.25 16.15 39.08
C PHE A 649 -12.71 15.74 37.67
N GLY A 650 -13.32 14.55 37.53
CA GLY A 650 -13.81 14.02 36.25
C GLY A 650 -12.68 13.83 35.23
N LEU A 651 -11.49 13.45 35.70
CA LEU A 651 -10.30 13.25 34.88
C LEU A 651 -10.20 11.81 34.38
N ILE A 652 -10.79 10.85 35.10
CA ILE A 652 -10.83 9.42 34.74
C ILE A 652 -12.22 8.85 34.66
#